data_AF-A0A926DFY9-F1
#
_entry.id   AF-A0A926DFY9-F1
#
_cell.length_a   1.000
_cell.length_b   1.000
_cell.length_c   1.000
_cell.angle_alpha   90.00
_cell.angle_beta   90.00
_cell.angle_gamma   90.00
#
_symmetry.space_group_name_H-M   'P 1'
#
loop_
_entity.id
_entity.type
_entity.pdbx_description
1 polymer ?
#
loop_
_entity_poly.entity_id
_entity_poly.type
_entity_poly.pdbx_seq_one_letter_code
_entity_poly.pdbx_strand_id
1 'polypeptide(L)'
;MKRSRKMLALFLCLAVLFSLLPLPALAYGEVDYGREYDHIDIKVDSEYTFTVDGVPTTVNGIIQPDTMVVKTGSRTYDFSKYNVRTQTEGGQTEYEIRASLSPDSIEWVEGTYQMSNVTVSGRMLFLDIPASLKGLLPTTSYNGKTYYYADFTDYKYTGLQECTGGRGMRSRGNSGTPTGLDLYIAADGLDILLTEGKIAIEKVIVDESGRELTDSASFSYTLTDAEGNALYFADGAYTADPSAAGASSTVIVKGGETVVLEGVPAGTYRITETQKAGYTIRAISGNKTTEYTTDYVVKTKQDGDIPVAVFTNTKLTEKGAVRLQKAASGIGNGEYPDPQVRIYAADSEGNKTGDALWSGTLPANGDAVYPNCYLPQGRYVIEESGAEAEGYSYTASLQQDGGETRDEALLFSVSAGTVTSLTLSNTYSEAGTEPENPADPAWDVSRSKTATNLDENYESKVTLSLPSAEEHLVTDVVFVLDESSCSEPVKAEVAKMLETLYAQVKNTGATIQIGAVQFRGEVTTLPLTELSETTKDTVTDFMSARPATGGSNMSAGLLAGEAMLDADTSVSADRKYLILVSDGITYIWDDETTAEQENYGVNFANADAPSTPMLASPDGWDVLHGNGYVPSDWASALAGTESLLDKTIAEKATPYVRGEDISQKSFVAYGEKDLYTSTVDIALYASHQAYQRIASKYPHTYAVTAGVESEMAVYPFGPSFMKYLAKGAEVSFDGILNEIIYLVDAGSYVEDTIGYAPGDYNFDFISQASAMTLRVGNDSYAAQEIGENQFGFKPLSDGSYAYKVTYIPGNLEDTERFIWEINEAVTNFAPVSLTYTVKLTNPKTTPGTYGTYDTDGSAGHDGLYTNISAILFPVDTNGNPGPQQVFSKPTVSYTVKDSPAAPTDPPEPSPSAPENPPASADPDPPKTGDPGNIGLWLALLLVMAGGAGTAVFFLKKHKE
;
A
#
# COMPACT_ATOMS: atom_id res chain seq x y z
N MET A 1 -9.83 -75.04 -44.59
CA MET A 1 -10.97 -74.44 -45.33
C MET A 1 -11.69 -73.41 -44.45
N LYS A 2 -12.41 -72.46 -45.06
CA LYS A 2 -13.37 -71.46 -44.50
C LYS A 2 -13.51 -71.32 -42.95
N ARG A 3 -12.50 -70.75 -42.27
CA ARG A 3 -12.63 -69.92 -41.04
C ARG A 3 -11.29 -69.19 -40.72
N SER A 4 -10.56 -68.67 -41.71
CA SER A 4 -10.91 -67.54 -42.60
C SER A 4 -10.70 -66.14 -42.00
N ARG A 5 -9.45 -65.66 -42.10
CA ARG A 5 -9.04 -64.30 -42.51
C ARG A 5 -9.49 -63.06 -41.69
N LYS A 6 -10.41 -63.14 -40.73
CA LYS A 6 -10.74 -61.99 -39.85
C LYS A 6 -9.72 -61.76 -38.72
N MET A 7 -9.14 -62.81 -38.15
CA MET A 7 -8.20 -62.68 -37.01
C MET A 7 -6.84 -62.05 -37.40
N LEU A 8 -6.30 -62.37 -38.57
CA LEU A 8 -4.97 -61.90 -38.97
C LEU A 8 -4.94 -60.39 -39.32
N ALA A 9 -6.08 -59.83 -39.74
CA ALA A 9 -6.22 -58.37 -39.90
C ALA A 9 -6.28 -57.65 -38.55
N LEU A 10 -6.93 -58.25 -37.55
CA LEU A 10 -7.03 -57.68 -36.20
C LEU A 10 -5.65 -57.60 -35.52
N PHE A 11 -4.81 -58.62 -35.71
CA PHE A 11 -3.44 -58.65 -35.19
C PHE A 11 -2.51 -57.60 -35.81
N LEU A 12 -2.74 -57.19 -37.07
CA LEU A 12 -1.93 -56.15 -37.70
C LEU A 12 -2.34 -54.74 -37.27
N CYS A 13 -3.63 -54.47 -37.06
CA CYS A 13 -4.08 -53.16 -36.60
C CYS A 13 -3.75 -52.90 -35.12
N LEU A 14 -3.84 -53.91 -34.24
CA LEU A 14 -3.54 -53.70 -32.82
C LEU A 14 -2.03 -53.49 -32.56
N ALA A 15 -1.16 -54.01 -33.43
CA ALA A 15 0.28 -53.79 -33.39
C ALA A 15 0.70 -52.32 -33.69
N VAL A 16 -0.21 -51.50 -34.24
CA VAL A 16 0.01 -50.07 -34.50
C VAL A 16 -0.50 -49.19 -33.35
N LEU A 17 -1.35 -49.72 -32.46
CA LEU A 17 -1.91 -48.96 -31.33
C LEU A 17 -1.03 -48.92 -30.08
N PHE A 18 0.06 -49.69 -30.04
CA PHE A 18 0.94 -49.82 -28.87
C PHE A 18 2.31 -49.13 -29.02
N SER A 19 2.51 -48.35 -30.09
CA SER A 19 3.72 -47.53 -30.30
C SER A 19 3.56 -46.07 -29.83
N LEU A 20 2.50 -45.76 -29.05
CA LEU A 20 2.16 -44.42 -28.57
C LEU A 20 1.67 -44.45 -27.10
N LEU A 21 2.43 -45.11 -26.22
CA LEU A 21 2.28 -45.01 -24.77
C LEU A 21 3.66 -44.88 -24.09
N PRO A 22 3.84 -43.96 -23.12
CA PRO A 22 5.10 -43.85 -22.40
C PRO A 22 5.34 -45.05 -21.47
N LEU A 23 6.61 -45.29 -21.15
CA LEU A 23 7.03 -46.38 -20.27
C LEU A 23 6.58 -46.13 -18.82
N PRO A 24 5.96 -47.10 -18.13
CA PRO A 24 5.81 -47.03 -16.68
C PRO A 24 7.18 -47.18 -16.02
N ALA A 25 7.46 -46.36 -15.01
CA ALA A 25 8.69 -46.44 -14.23
C ALA A 25 8.79 -47.79 -13.50
N LEU A 26 10.02 -48.30 -13.32
CA LEU A 26 10.31 -49.48 -12.52
C LEU A 26 10.07 -49.17 -11.04
N ALA A 27 9.00 -49.72 -10.47
CA ALA A 27 8.72 -49.62 -9.05
C ALA A 27 9.83 -50.27 -8.22
N TYR A 28 10.53 -49.47 -7.41
CA TYR A 28 11.30 -49.98 -6.28
C TYR A 28 10.30 -50.34 -5.17
N GLY A 29 10.39 -51.55 -4.63
CA GLY A 29 9.35 -52.07 -3.72
C GLY A 29 9.39 -51.47 -2.32
N GLU A 30 8.24 -51.42 -1.66
CA GLU A 30 8.14 -51.15 -0.23
C GLU A 30 9.04 -52.12 0.57
N VAL A 31 9.86 -51.57 1.46
CA VAL A 31 10.61 -52.34 2.45
C VAL A 31 9.87 -52.22 3.78
N ASP A 32 9.52 -53.35 4.38
CA ASP A 32 8.84 -53.42 5.69
C ASP A 32 9.81 -52.99 6.81
N TYR A 33 9.78 -51.70 7.14
CA TYR A 33 10.61 -51.07 8.19
C TYR A 33 10.04 -51.29 9.61
N GLY A 34 9.42 -52.44 9.88
CA GLY A 34 8.90 -52.83 11.19
C GLY A 34 9.97 -53.04 12.28
N ARG A 35 10.50 -51.95 12.84
CA ARG A 35 10.98 -51.87 14.24
C ARG A 35 11.16 -50.43 14.72
N GLU A 36 10.83 -50.22 15.99
CA GLU A 36 10.79 -48.91 16.63
C GLU A 36 12.20 -48.32 16.87
N TYR A 37 12.29 -46.98 16.85
CA TYR A 37 13.45 -46.21 17.32
C TYR A 37 13.16 -45.77 18.76
N ASP A 38 14.02 -46.11 19.73
CA ASP A 38 13.61 -46.15 21.14
C ASP A 38 14.15 -45.01 22.03
N HIS A 39 15.00 -44.12 21.52
CA HIS A 39 15.65 -43.06 22.29
C HIS A 39 16.00 -41.82 21.46
N ILE A 40 16.14 -40.70 22.18
CA ILE A 40 16.62 -39.39 21.71
C ILE A 40 17.72 -38.96 22.67
N ASP A 41 18.93 -38.79 22.15
CA ASP A 41 20.13 -38.42 22.89
C ASP A 41 20.61 -37.06 22.38
N ILE A 42 20.80 -36.07 23.27
CA ILE A 42 21.29 -34.73 22.90
C ILE A 42 22.66 -34.50 23.54
N LYS A 43 23.67 -34.28 22.72
CA LYS A 43 25.01 -33.86 23.15
C LYS A 43 25.16 -32.36 22.98
N VAL A 44 25.74 -31.71 23.97
CA VAL A 44 25.92 -30.26 24.02
C VAL A 44 27.34 -29.96 24.51
N ASP A 45 28.04 -29.04 23.86
CA ASP A 45 29.32 -28.53 24.39
C ASP A 45 29.15 -27.88 25.76
N SER A 46 30.15 -28.02 26.64
CA SER A 46 30.11 -27.45 27.99
C SER A 46 30.76 -26.06 28.09
N GLU A 47 31.32 -25.55 26.99
CA GLU A 47 31.98 -24.24 26.92
C GLU A 47 31.35 -23.36 25.82
N TYR A 48 31.16 -22.07 26.12
CA TYR A 48 30.50 -21.08 25.25
C TYR A 48 31.27 -19.76 25.28
N THR A 49 31.17 -18.96 24.22
CA THR A 49 31.90 -17.67 24.14
C THR A 49 30.92 -16.50 24.21
N PHE A 50 31.11 -15.59 25.18
CA PHE A 50 30.43 -14.29 25.20
C PHE A 50 31.35 -13.20 24.63
N THR A 51 30.83 -12.35 23.75
CA THR A 51 31.58 -11.21 23.19
C THR A 51 31.20 -9.93 23.95
N VAL A 52 32.00 -9.57 24.96
CA VAL A 52 31.80 -8.37 25.79
C VAL A 52 32.75 -7.27 25.32
N ASP A 53 32.22 -6.12 24.93
CA ASP A 53 32.98 -4.97 24.40
C ASP A 53 33.97 -5.34 23.26
N GLY A 54 33.60 -6.32 22.43
CA GLY A 54 34.42 -6.85 21.35
C GLY A 54 35.47 -7.89 21.77
N VAL A 55 35.53 -8.27 23.05
CA VAL A 55 36.46 -9.27 23.59
C VAL A 55 35.73 -10.61 23.81
N PRO A 56 36.07 -11.68 23.07
CA PRO A 56 35.50 -13.00 23.28
C PRO A 56 36.02 -13.60 24.59
N THR A 57 35.09 -14.05 25.44
CA THR A 57 35.37 -14.65 26.76
C THR A 57 34.65 -15.99 26.89
N THR A 58 35.41 -17.08 27.02
CA THR A 58 34.85 -18.42 27.20
C THR A 58 34.35 -18.64 28.63
N VAL A 59 33.13 -19.15 28.76
CA VAL A 59 32.48 -19.55 30.01
C VAL A 59 32.08 -21.03 29.96
N ASN A 60 31.88 -21.65 31.12
CA ASN A 60 31.33 -23.01 31.21
C ASN A 60 29.82 -22.96 31.48
N GLY A 61 29.04 -23.76 30.76
CA GLY A 61 27.58 -23.83 30.87
C GLY A 61 27.02 -25.24 30.66
N ILE A 62 25.76 -25.44 31.05
CA ILE A 62 24.99 -26.69 30.85
C ILE A 62 23.54 -26.35 30.49
N ILE A 63 22.80 -27.26 29.85
CA ILE A 63 21.35 -27.11 29.68
C ILE A 63 20.60 -27.66 30.89
N GLN A 64 19.55 -26.96 31.34
CA GLN A 64 18.64 -27.42 32.39
C GLN A 64 17.64 -28.45 31.81
N PRO A 65 17.73 -29.76 32.11
CA PRO A 65 17.07 -30.79 31.30
C PRO A 65 15.53 -30.77 31.35
N ASP A 66 14.97 -30.33 32.47
CA ASP A 66 13.53 -30.19 32.69
C ASP A 66 12.92 -28.94 32.01
N THR A 67 13.75 -28.14 31.32
CA THR A 67 13.29 -27.06 30.43
C THR A 67 13.39 -27.43 28.95
N MET A 68 14.00 -28.58 28.63
CA MET A 68 14.43 -28.88 27.27
C MET A 68 13.30 -29.52 26.44
N VAL A 69 13.07 -28.98 25.24
CA VAL A 69 11.99 -29.41 24.35
C VAL A 69 12.55 -29.59 22.95
N VAL A 70 12.44 -30.80 22.39
CA VAL A 70 12.78 -31.07 20.97
C VAL A 70 11.50 -31.19 20.17
N LYS A 71 11.42 -30.51 19.03
CA LYS A 71 10.37 -30.71 18.02
C LYS A 71 11.00 -31.35 16.77
N THR A 72 10.28 -32.26 16.11
CA THR A 72 10.68 -32.81 14.79
C THR A 72 9.47 -33.45 14.09
N GLY A 73 9.26 -33.09 12.82
CA GLY A 73 8.02 -33.40 12.11
C GLY A 73 6.79 -32.94 12.91
N SER A 74 5.79 -33.80 13.04
CA SER A 74 4.58 -33.53 13.81
C SER A 74 4.71 -33.60 15.34
N ARG A 75 5.88 -34.00 15.90
CA ARG A 75 6.02 -34.37 17.32
C ARG A 75 6.86 -33.40 18.14
N THR A 76 6.49 -33.28 19.42
CA THR A 76 7.21 -32.54 20.46
C THR A 76 7.57 -33.48 21.62
N TYR A 77 8.85 -33.53 21.96
CA TYR A 77 9.44 -34.30 23.05
C TYR A 77 9.91 -33.32 24.13
N ASP A 78 9.08 -33.14 25.15
CA ASP A 78 9.36 -32.33 26.33
C ASP A 78 10.06 -33.19 27.39
N PHE A 79 11.35 -32.91 27.63
CA PHE A 79 12.22 -33.71 28.50
C PHE A 79 11.78 -33.67 29.97
N SER A 80 10.99 -32.68 30.40
CA SER A 80 10.39 -32.64 31.74
C SER A 80 9.47 -33.84 32.02
N LYS A 81 8.97 -34.48 30.95
CA LYS A 81 8.04 -35.63 31.01
C LYS A 81 8.75 -37.00 30.95
N TYR A 82 10.07 -37.03 30.81
CA TYR A 82 10.86 -38.25 30.68
C TYR A 82 11.88 -38.40 31.81
N ASN A 83 12.33 -39.63 32.05
CA ASN A 83 13.43 -39.90 32.98
C ASN A 83 14.77 -39.67 32.28
N VAL A 84 15.17 -38.40 32.16
CA VAL A 84 16.42 -37.99 31.50
C VAL A 84 17.63 -38.58 32.21
N ARG A 85 18.53 -39.21 31.44
CA ARG A 85 19.86 -39.61 31.91
C ARG A 85 20.87 -38.58 31.43
N THR A 86 21.89 -38.30 32.25
CA THR A 86 22.94 -37.34 31.92
C THR A 86 24.32 -37.96 32.11
N GLN A 87 25.17 -37.84 31.10
CA GLN A 87 26.58 -38.22 31.13
C GLN A 87 27.41 -37.01 30.66
N THR A 88 28.59 -36.79 31.22
CA THR A 88 29.49 -35.71 30.79
C THR A 88 30.88 -36.28 30.56
N GLU A 89 31.38 -36.17 29.34
CA GLU A 89 32.64 -36.78 28.91
C GLU A 89 33.27 -35.95 27.77
N GLY A 90 34.60 -35.86 27.72
CA GLY A 90 35.34 -35.18 26.65
C GLY A 90 35.16 -33.65 26.53
N GLY A 91 34.33 -33.01 27.37
CA GLY A 91 33.95 -31.60 27.24
C GLY A 91 32.49 -31.39 26.79
N GLN A 92 31.76 -32.48 26.52
CA GLN A 92 30.35 -32.46 26.16
C GLN A 92 29.49 -33.09 27.27
N THR A 93 28.25 -32.61 27.39
CA THR A 93 27.21 -33.23 28.22
C THR A 93 26.13 -33.83 27.33
N GLU A 94 25.83 -35.10 27.55
CA GLU A 94 24.87 -35.93 26.84
C GLU A 94 23.61 -36.15 27.69
N TYR A 95 22.44 -36.05 27.06
CA TYR A 95 21.12 -36.17 27.69
C TYR A 95 20.26 -37.24 26.94
N GLU A 96 20.20 -38.49 27.44
CA GLU A 96 19.35 -39.59 26.89
C GLU A 96 17.92 -39.50 27.46
N ILE A 97 16.91 -39.58 26.58
CA ILE A 97 15.53 -40.00 26.93
C ILE A 97 15.09 -41.17 26.07
N ARG A 98 14.11 -41.94 26.57
CA ARG A 98 13.50 -43.05 25.83
C ARG A 98 12.12 -42.66 25.32
N ALA A 99 12.01 -42.54 24.00
CA ALA A 99 10.83 -42.06 23.30
C ALA A 99 10.78 -42.65 21.88
N SER A 100 9.59 -43.06 21.43
CA SER A 100 9.40 -43.62 20.10
C SER A 100 9.33 -42.51 19.04
N LEU A 101 10.22 -42.54 18.04
CA LEU A 101 10.19 -41.59 16.91
C LEU A 101 8.96 -41.79 16.02
N SER A 102 8.63 -40.77 15.22
CA SER A 102 7.57 -40.83 14.20
C SER A 102 8.17 -41.13 12.82
N PRO A 103 7.50 -41.91 11.95
CA PRO A 103 7.97 -42.11 10.57
C PRO A 103 8.03 -40.82 9.75
N ASP A 104 7.13 -39.87 10.03
CA ASP A 104 7.08 -38.51 9.45
C ASP A 104 8.15 -37.55 10.00
N SER A 105 8.96 -37.98 10.98
CA SER A 105 10.14 -37.23 11.43
C SER A 105 11.40 -37.57 10.61
N ILE A 106 11.29 -38.41 9.57
CA ILE A 106 12.43 -38.93 8.80
C ILE A 106 12.10 -38.89 7.29
N GLU A 107 12.99 -38.29 6.51
CA GLU A 107 12.84 -38.10 5.06
C GLU A 107 14.04 -38.67 4.28
N TRP A 108 13.90 -38.89 2.98
CA TRP A 108 14.96 -39.44 2.12
C TRP A 108 15.49 -38.38 1.15
N VAL A 109 16.68 -37.86 1.44
CA VAL A 109 17.32 -36.74 0.74
C VAL A 109 18.66 -37.20 0.17
N GLU A 110 18.84 -37.01 -1.13
CA GLU A 110 20.08 -37.29 -1.91
C GLU A 110 20.73 -38.67 -1.70
N GLY A 111 19.97 -39.68 -1.28
CA GLY A 111 20.50 -41.02 -1.02
C GLY A 111 20.81 -41.33 0.46
N THR A 112 20.35 -40.49 1.37
CA THR A 112 20.46 -40.65 2.83
C THR A 112 19.09 -40.44 3.50
N TYR A 113 18.83 -41.11 4.63
CA TYR A 113 17.73 -40.67 5.50
C TYR A 113 18.23 -39.54 6.39
N GLN A 114 17.45 -38.47 6.48
CA GLN A 114 17.71 -37.30 7.29
C GLN A 114 16.46 -36.99 8.14
N MET A 115 16.57 -36.14 9.16
CA MET A 115 15.43 -35.71 9.97
C MET A 115 15.12 -34.24 9.72
N SER A 116 13.95 -33.95 9.15
CA SER A 116 13.50 -32.59 8.89
C SER A 116 13.03 -31.87 10.15
N ASN A 117 13.20 -30.55 10.11
CA ASN A 117 12.65 -29.57 11.05
C ASN A 117 12.89 -29.92 12.53
N VAL A 118 14.09 -30.44 12.83
CA VAL A 118 14.56 -30.63 14.20
C VAL A 118 14.89 -29.27 14.82
N THR A 119 14.11 -28.87 15.83
CA THR A 119 14.35 -27.66 16.62
C THR A 119 14.43 -27.99 18.10
N VAL A 120 15.29 -27.30 18.83
CA VAL A 120 15.52 -27.49 20.27
C VAL A 120 15.27 -26.18 21.01
N SER A 121 14.51 -26.24 22.10
CA SER A 121 14.36 -25.15 23.07
C SER A 121 14.88 -25.58 24.43
N GLY A 122 15.30 -24.63 25.27
CA GLY A 122 15.69 -24.90 26.66
C GLY A 122 16.33 -23.71 27.37
N ARG A 123 16.80 -23.97 28.58
CA ARG A 123 17.50 -23.01 29.43
C ARG A 123 18.97 -23.37 29.54
N MET A 124 19.85 -22.47 29.11
CA MET A 124 21.29 -22.56 29.36
C MET A 124 21.61 -21.96 30.73
N LEU A 125 22.43 -22.66 31.51
CA LEU A 125 22.84 -22.31 32.87
C LEU A 125 24.35 -22.11 32.95
N PHE A 126 24.78 -20.94 33.40
CA PHE A 126 26.18 -20.55 33.55
C PHE A 126 26.52 -20.38 35.04
N LEU A 127 27.60 -21.04 35.50
CA LEU A 127 28.02 -20.98 36.91
C LEU A 127 28.69 -19.65 37.28
N ASP A 128 29.40 -19.05 36.34
CA ASP A 128 30.01 -17.74 36.46
C ASP A 128 30.07 -17.09 35.07
N ILE A 129 29.99 -15.76 35.04
CA ILE A 129 29.94 -14.93 33.82
C ILE A 129 30.77 -13.64 34.03
N PRO A 130 31.18 -12.92 32.97
CA PRO A 130 31.83 -11.61 33.10
C PRO A 130 31.04 -10.66 34.01
N ALA A 131 31.76 -9.84 34.81
CA ALA A 131 31.14 -9.03 35.87
C ALA A 131 30.07 -8.05 35.36
N SER A 132 30.26 -7.48 34.16
CA SER A 132 29.30 -6.63 33.46
C SER A 132 27.95 -7.32 33.16
N LEU A 133 27.95 -8.64 32.97
CA LEU A 133 26.74 -9.41 32.67
C LEU A 133 25.94 -9.80 33.92
N LYS A 134 26.50 -9.65 35.13
CA LYS A 134 25.88 -10.10 36.40
C LYS A 134 24.67 -9.29 36.86
N GLY A 135 24.43 -8.13 36.25
CA GLY A 135 23.19 -7.36 36.40
C GLY A 135 22.23 -7.47 35.21
N LEU A 136 22.60 -8.23 34.16
CA LEU A 136 21.90 -8.27 32.88
C LEU A 136 21.29 -9.65 32.57
N LEU A 137 21.92 -10.74 33.01
CA LEU A 137 21.33 -12.09 32.93
C LEU A 137 20.57 -12.45 34.22
N PRO A 138 19.35 -13.01 34.13
CA PRO A 138 18.59 -13.45 35.30
C PRO A 138 19.25 -14.65 35.98
N THR A 139 18.98 -14.85 37.28
CA THR A 139 19.50 -15.97 38.06
C THR A 139 18.43 -17.00 38.42
N THR A 140 18.79 -18.28 38.37
CA THR A 140 17.94 -19.41 38.82
C THR A 140 18.71 -20.30 39.80
N SER A 141 18.01 -21.17 40.53
CA SER A 141 18.59 -22.14 41.45
C SER A 141 18.34 -23.56 40.96
N TYR A 142 19.40 -24.25 40.54
CA TYR A 142 19.34 -25.62 40.02
C TYR A 142 20.28 -26.54 40.80
N ASN A 143 19.83 -27.75 41.16
CA ASN A 143 20.59 -28.72 41.96
C ASN A 143 21.34 -28.14 43.19
N GLY A 144 20.75 -27.15 43.86
CA GLY A 144 21.31 -26.52 45.07
C GLY A 144 22.41 -25.48 44.82
N LYS A 145 22.62 -25.02 43.58
CA LYS A 145 23.49 -23.88 43.25
C LYS A 145 22.71 -22.81 42.49
N THR A 146 23.12 -21.55 42.65
CA THR A 146 22.66 -20.46 41.79
C THR A 146 23.45 -20.46 40.48
N TYR A 147 22.76 -20.24 39.37
CA TYR A 147 23.32 -20.05 38.03
C TYR A 147 22.73 -18.77 37.43
N TYR A 148 23.48 -18.09 36.58
CA TYR A 148 22.90 -17.16 35.61
C TYR A 148 22.32 -17.96 34.45
N TYR A 149 21.26 -17.48 33.80
CA TYR A 149 20.65 -18.23 32.71
C TYR A 149 20.26 -17.38 31.50
N ALA A 150 20.21 -18.05 30.35
CA ALA A 150 19.58 -17.56 29.13
C ALA A 150 18.61 -18.65 28.63
N ASP A 151 17.40 -18.25 28.25
CA ASP A 151 16.45 -19.14 27.59
C ASP A 151 16.62 -19.01 26.07
N PHE A 152 16.64 -20.14 25.37
CA PHE A 152 16.67 -20.21 23.92
C PHE A 152 15.48 -21.03 23.41
N THR A 153 14.91 -20.62 22.29
CA THR A 153 13.73 -21.24 21.69
C THR A 153 13.96 -21.58 20.23
N ASP A 154 13.47 -22.75 19.83
CA ASP A 154 13.47 -23.28 18.46
C ASP A 154 14.80 -23.20 17.69
N TYR A 155 15.92 -23.41 18.38
CA TYR A 155 17.25 -23.54 17.78
C TYR A 155 17.27 -24.70 16.77
N LYS A 156 17.41 -24.37 15.48
CA LYS A 156 17.33 -25.33 14.38
C LYS A 156 18.65 -26.07 14.21
N TYR A 157 18.62 -27.40 14.28
CA TYR A 157 19.80 -28.25 14.07
C TYR A 157 20.11 -28.37 12.57
N THR A 158 21.38 -28.18 12.20
CA THR A 158 21.84 -28.04 10.79
C THR A 158 22.93 -29.05 10.38
N GLY A 159 23.26 -30.03 11.23
CA GLY A 159 24.34 -31.00 10.99
C GLY A 159 23.91 -32.25 10.22
N LEU A 160 24.76 -32.75 9.31
CA LEU A 160 24.51 -34.01 8.59
C LEU A 160 24.41 -35.24 9.51
N GLN A 161 23.49 -36.15 9.17
CA GLN A 161 23.47 -37.53 9.66
C GLN A 161 23.80 -38.51 8.50
N GLU A 162 24.47 -39.63 8.82
CA GLU A 162 24.85 -40.68 7.87
C GLU A 162 24.15 -42.01 8.23
N CYS A 163 23.47 -42.64 7.26
CA CYS A 163 22.82 -43.95 7.46
C CYS A 163 23.80 -45.12 7.29
N THR A 164 24.22 -45.73 8.39
CA THR A 164 25.06 -46.94 8.33
C THR A 164 24.25 -48.22 8.16
N GLY A 165 24.08 -48.68 6.92
CA GLY A 165 23.91 -50.11 6.61
C GLY A 165 22.71 -50.84 7.24
N GLY A 166 21.57 -50.16 7.41
CA GLY A 166 20.28 -50.80 7.71
C GLY A 166 19.97 -51.07 9.19
N ARG A 167 20.60 -50.36 10.15
CA ARG A 167 20.21 -50.37 11.59
C ARG A 167 20.40 -49.01 12.27
N GLY A 168 19.60 -48.02 11.89
CA GLY A 168 19.53 -46.69 12.53
C GLY A 168 20.30 -45.59 11.82
N MET A 169 20.04 -44.35 12.23
CA MET A 169 20.75 -43.13 11.82
C MET A 169 21.88 -42.82 12.82
N ARG A 170 22.89 -42.05 12.39
CA ARG A 170 24.05 -41.66 13.20
C ARG A 170 24.62 -40.32 12.76
N SER A 171 25.29 -39.60 13.66
CA SER A 171 26.37 -38.69 13.27
C SER A 171 27.74 -39.40 13.40
N ARG A 172 28.85 -38.74 13.04
CA ARG A 172 30.17 -39.39 12.91
C ARG A 172 30.82 -39.76 14.26
N GLY A 173 30.56 -40.98 14.73
CA GLY A 173 31.23 -41.61 15.88
C GLY A 173 31.36 -43.13 15.72
N ASN A 174 32.44 -43.74 16.22
CA ASN A 174 32.85 -45.09 15.80
C ASN A 174 32.51 -46.21 16.80
N SER A 175 32.00 -47.33 16.25
CA SER A 175 31.81 -48.66 16.86
C SER A 175 30.88 -48.82 18.08
N GLY A 176 29.71 -49.43 17.85
CA GLY A 176 28.78 -49.91 18.90
C GLY A 176 27.32 -49.62 18.57
N THR A 177 26.43 -50.63 18.61
CA THR A 177 24.99 -50.48 18.33
C THR A 177 24.20 -50.09 19.57
N PRO A 178 23.43 -48.99 19.49
CA PRO A 178 21.97 -49.10 19.63
C PRO A 178 21.21 -48.42 18.47
N THR A 179 19.90 -48.21 18.64
CA THR A 179 18.93 -47.74 17.63
C THR A 179 18.06 -46.58 18.15
N GLY A 180 18.47 -45.34 17.90
CA GLY A 180 17.84 -44.10 18.37
C GLY A 180 18.21 -42.90 17.49
N LEU A 181 17.99 -41.68 18.02
CA LEU A 181 18.34 -40.39 17.43
C LEU A 181 19.44 -39.71 18.26
N ASP A 182 20.61 -39.48 17.67
CA ASP A 182 21.67 -38.65 18.26
C ASP A 182 21.63 -37.22 17.68
N LEU A 183 21.51 -36.21 18.54
CA LEU A 183 21.65 -34.78 18.22
C LEU A 183 22.94 -34.21 18.83
N TYR A 184 23.59 -33.29 18.12
CA TYR A 184 24.83 -32.64 18.54
C TYR A 184 24.69 -31.12 18.41
N ILE A 185 24.63 -30.41 19.54
CA ILE A 185 24.59 -28.96 19.62
C ILE A 185 26.01 -28.46 19.89
N ALA A 186 26.67 -27.97 18.83
CA ALA A 186 27.94 -27.29 18.94
C ALA A 186 27.75 -25.87 19.52
N ALA A 187 28.76 -25.35 20.22
CA ALA A 187 28.75 -23.97 20.74
C ALA A 187 28.88 -22.88 19.66
N ASP A 188 29.22 -23.26 18.42
CA ASP A 188 29.51 -22.38 17.27
C ASP A 188 28.23 -21.73 16.71
N GLY A 189 27.69 -20.70 17.40
CA GLY A 189 26.60 -19.87 16.87
C GLY A 189 25.80 -19.01 17.86
N LEU A 190 26.11 -19.00 19.16
CA LEU A 190 25.30 -18.32 20.19
C LEU A 190 25.95 -17.04 20.75
N ASP A 191 26.08 -16.01 19.90
CA ASP A 191 26.62 -14.70 20.30
C ASP A 191 25.59 -13.86 21.09
N ILE A 192 26.03 -13.22 22.19
CA ILE A 192 25.25 -12.24 22.96
C ILE A 192 26.04 -10.93 23.03
N LEU A 193 25.47 -9.82 22.53
CA LEU A 193 26.16 -8.54 22.34
C LEU A 193 25.47 -7.38 23.07
N LEU A 194 26.21 -6.70 23.95
CA LEU A 194 25.76 -5.59 24.81
C LEU A 194 26.78 -4.44 24.72
N THR A 195 26.33 -3.17 24.82
CA THR A 195 27.20 -1.97 24.75
C THR A 195 26.57 -0.79 25.50
N GLU A 196 27.39 0.04 26.17
CA GLU A 196 26.95 1.23 26.90
C GLU A 196 27.10 2.54 26.08
N GLY A 197 26.50 3.65 26.55
CA GLY A 197 26.51 4.95 25.84
C GLY A 197 27.63 5.91 26.27
N LYS A 198 27.92 6.91 25.42
CA LYS A 198 28.87 8.00 25.69
C LYS A 198 28.26 9.37 25.31
N ILE A 199 28.65 10.42 26.03
CA ILE A 199 28.16 11.80 25.84
C ILE A 199 29.34 12.76 25.90
N ALA A 200 29.41 13.76 25.02
CA ALA A 200 30.34 14.88 25.14
C ALA A 200 29.60 16.18 25.52
N ILE A 201 30.17 16.96 26.43
CA ILE A 201 29.68 18.29 26.83
C ILE A 201 30.81 19.30 26.60
N GLU A 202 30.60 20.23 25.67
CA GLU A 202 31.52 21.31 25.31
C GLU A 202 30.96 22.66 25.76
N LYS A 203 31.82 23.60 26.19
CA LYS A 203 31.42 24.93 26.64
C LYS A 203 32.07 26.06 25.85
N VAL A 204 31.32 26.66 24.94
CA VAL A 204 31.70 27.90 24.23
C VAL A 204 31.23 29.14 25.02
N ILE A 205 32.05 30.20 25.03
CA ILE A 205 31.75 31.49 25.66
C ILE A 205 31.84 32.58 24.59
N VAL A 206 30.87 33.48 24.51
CA VAL A 206 30.82 34.58 23.53
C VAL A 206 30.58 35.93 24.18
N ASP A 207 31.03 37.00 23.52
CA ASP A 207 30.73 38.38 23.88
C ASP A 207 29.32 38.82 23.44
N GLU A 208 28.95 40.08 23.72
CA GLU A 208 27.65 40.65 23.35
C GLU A 208 27.38 40.57 21.84
N SER A 209 28.40 40.68 20.98
CA SER A 209 28.30 40.57 19.53
C SER A 209 28.20 39.12 19.01
N GLY A 210 28.41 38.13 19.87
CA GLY A 210 28.43 36.71 19.50
C GLY A 210 29.82 36.19 19.10
N ARG A 211 30.88 36.98 19.31
CA ARG A 211 32.26 36.54 19.06
C ARG A 211 32.78 35.70 20.23
N GLU A 212 33.42 34.58 19.93
CA GLU A 212 34.03 33.70 20.93
C GLU A 212 35.13 34.38 21.76
N LEU A 213 35.17 34.03 23.05
CA LEU A 213 36.09 34.54 24.05
C LEU A 213 36.93 33.40 24.65
N THR A 214 38.25 33.60 24.70
CA THR A 214 39.18 32.69 25.39
C THR A 214 39.16 32.93 26.89
N ASP A 215 38.10 32.44 27.56
CA ASP A 215 37.92 32.47 29.02
C ASP A 215 37.88 31.04 29.57
N SER A 216 38.75 30.72 30.54
CA SER A 216 38.85 29.39 31.17
C SER A 216 37.92 29.20 32.36
N ALA A 217 36.91 30.05 32.50
CA ALA A 217 35.85 29.97 33.50
C ALA A 217 35.15 28.58 33.51
N SER A 218 35.00 27.97 34.70
CA SER A 218 34.25 26.73 34.89
C SER A 218 32.74 26.95 35.01
N PHE A 219 31.94 26.05 34.45
CA PHE A 219 30.49 25.99 34.48
C PHE A 219 30.02 24.60 34.95
N SER A 220 28.83 24.53 35.54
CA SER A 220 28.32 23.33 36.21
C SER A 220 27.09 22.78 35.50
N TYR A 221 27.08 21.48 35.23
CA TYR A 221 26.00 20.75 34.57
C TYR A 221 25.47 19.63 35.47
N THR A 222 24.16 19.42 35.45
CA THR A 222 23.49 18.29 36.11
C THR A 222 22.76 17.47 35.05
N LEU A 223 22.92 16.15 35.13
CA LEU A 223 22.18 15.17 34.33
C LEU A 223 21.10 14.54 35.22
N THR A 224 19.85 14.50 34.75
CA THR A 224 18.77 13.72 35.39
C THR A 224 18.17 12.71 34.43
N ASP A 225 17.53 11.66 34.96
CA ASP A 225 16.60 10.79 34.22
C ASP A 225 15.26 11.51 33.92
N ALA A 226 14.30 10.77 33.37
CA ALA A 226 12.98 11.28 32.99
C ALA A 226 12.09 11.59 34.21
N GLU A 227 12.32 10.88 35.31
CA GLU A 227 11.65 11.01 36.60
C GLU A 227 12.21 12.19 37.43
N GLY A 228 13.41 12.67 37.09
CA GLY A 228 14.08 13.83 37.69
C GLY A 228 15.18 13.50 38.71
N ASN A 229 15.57 12.24 38.87
CA ASN A 229 16.68 11.84 39.73
C ASN A 229 18.01 12.16 39.07
N ALA A 230 18.99 12.63 39.84
CA ALA A 230 20.31 12.98 39.30
C ALA A 230 21.20 11.74 39.09
N LEU A 231 21.88 11.67 37.94
CA LEU A 231 22.90 10.67 37.65
C LEU A 231 24.22 11.03 38.35
N TYR A 232 25.03 10.03 38.68
CA TYR A 232 26.33 10.22 39.34
C TYR A 232 27.46 9.70 38.46
N PHE A 233 28.58 10.44 38.46
CA PHE A 233 29.77 10.15 37.67
C PHE A 233 31.02 10.22 38.54
N ALA A 234 31.93 9.26 38.39
CA ALA A 234 33.24 9.24 39.02
C ALA A 234 34.33 9.20 37.93
N ASP A 235 35.26 10.15 37.95
CA ASP A 235 36.35 10.32 36.95
C ASP A 235 35.91 10.29 35.47
N GLY A 236 34.64 10.64 35.19
CA GLY A 236 34.03 10.66 33.85
C GLY A 236 33.19 9.42 33.51
N ALA A 237 33.28 8.33 34.26
CA ALA A 237 32.40 7.17 34.08
C ALA A 237 31.15 7.26 34.96
N TYR A 238 30.02 6.76 34.47
CA TYR A 238 28.78 6.62 35.24
C TYR A 238 28.96 5.65 36.43
N THR A 239 28.29 5.93 37.54
CA THR A 239 28.17 5.01 38.68
C THR A 239 26.72 4.92 39.17
N ALA A 240 26.24 3.69 39.36
CA ALA A 240 24.97 3.40 40.02
C ALA A 240 25.03 3.52 41.56
N ASP A 241 26.22 3.72 42.13
CA ASP A 241 26.43 4.00 43.56
C ASP A 241 26.81 5.48 43.77
N PRO A 242 25.89 6.32 44.30
CA PRO A 242 26.16 7.72 44.66
C PRO A 242 27.19 7.91 45.79
N SER A 243 27.55 6.85 46.51
CA SER A 243 28.51 6.89 47.63
C SER A 243 29.93 6.45 47.23
N ALA A 244 30.14 6.06 45.98
CA ALA A 244 31.45 5.70 45.45
C ALA A 244 32.45 6.86 45.53
N ALA A 245 33.72 6.56 45.77
CA ALA A 245 34.77 7.56 45.91
C ALA A 245 34.96 8.35 44.61
N GLY A 246 34.75 9.67 44.65
CA GLY A 246 34.81 10.54 43.47
C GLY A 246 33.47 10.75 42.76
N ALA A 247 32.40 10.07 43.17
CA ALA A 247 31.08 10.24 42.59
C ALA A 247 30.52 11.66 42.77
N SER A 248 30.07 12.26 41.68
CA SER A 248 29.45 13.59 41.65
C SER A 248 28.24 13.58 40.70
N SER A 249 27.13 14.19 41.13
CA SER A 249 25.99 14.52 40.27
C SER A 249 26.10 15.89 39.58
N THR A 250 27.23 16.57 39.75
CA THR A 250 27.58 17.80 39.05
C THR A 250 28.84 17.61 38.22
N VAL A 251 28.73 17.79 36.91
CA VAL A 251 29.83 17.75 35.94
C VAL A 251 30.34 19.18 35.73
N ILE A 252 31.66 19.36 35.71
CA ILE A 252 32.29 20.69 35.59
C ILE A 252 33.05 20.78 34.26
N VAL A 253 32.71 21.78 33.44
CA VAL A 253 33.34 22.03 32.13
C VAL A 253 33.86 23.47 32.09
N LYS A 254 35.09 23.70 31.60
CA LYS A 254 35.63 25.06 31.40
C LYS A 254 35.30 25.60 30.01
N GLY A 255 35.32 26.92 29.84
CA GLY A 255 35.28 27.53 28.52
C GLY A 255 36.40 27.03 27.62
N GLY A 256 36.06 26.55 26.42
CA GLY A 256 36.99 25.93 25.47
C GLY A 256 37.45 24.52 25.86
N GLU A 257 36.74 23.83 26.77
CA GLU A 257 36.99 22.44 27.18
C GLU A 257 35.78 21.56 26.82
N THR A 258 36.06 20.31 26.46
CA THR A 258 35.06 19.26 26.21
C THR A 258 35.28 18.13 27.20
N VAL A 259 34.24 17.79 27.97
CA VAL A 259 34.24 16.66 28.91
C VAL A 259 33.41 15.53 28.31
N VAL A 260 33.99 14.33 28.27
CA VAL A 260 33.29 13.11 27.85
C VAL A 260 32.83 12.34 29.10
N LEU A 261 31.58 11.89 29.07
CA LEU A 261 30.96 11.01 30.05
C LEU A 261 30.75 9.64 29.42
N GLU A 262 31.18 8.57 30.11
CA GLU A 262 31.16 7.21 29.58
C GLU A 262 30.31 6.26 30.45
N GLY A 263 29.89 5.14 29.87
CA GLY A 263 29.11 4.10 30.56
C GLY A 263 27.68 4.51 30.89
N VAL A 264 27.12 5.50 30.18
CA VAL A 264 25.77 6.00 30.48
C VAL A 264 24.75 4.92 30.12
N PRO A 265 23.87 4.51 31.05
CA PRO A 265 22.79 3.58 30.74
C PRO A 265 21.83 4.15 29.70
N ALA A 266 20.94 3.32 29.20
CA ALA A 266 19.88 3.75 28.30
C ALA A 266 18.62 4.16 29.06
N GLY A 267 17.91 5.12 28.48
CA GLY A 267 16.88 5.94 29.11
C GLY A 267 16.77 7.31 28.42
N THR A 268 15.80 8.12 28.85
CA THR A 268 15.71 9.54 28.47
C THR A 268 16.20 10.41 29.62
N TYR A 269 16.98 11.43 29.29
CA TYR A 269 17.76 12.21 30.23
C TYR A 269 17.77 13.70 29.88
N ARG A 270 18.03 14.55 30.88
CA ARG A 270 18.00 16.01 30.76
C ARG A 270 19.33 16.62 31.22
N ILE A 271 19.97 17.46 30.38
CA ILE A 271 21.20 18.19 30.73
C ILE A 271 20.83 19.65 31.03
N THR A 272 21.07 20.09 32.27
CA THR A 272 20.78 21.47 32.71
C THR A 272 22.07 22.16 33.14
N GLU A 273 22.34 23.37 32.62
CA GLU A 273 23.44 24.23 33.08
C GLU A 273 23.00 25.09 34.28
N THR A 274 23.84 25.17 35.30
CA THR A 274 23.62 26.06 36.46
C THR A 274 24.05 27.48 36.12
N GLN A 275 23.09 28.41 36.08
CA GLN A 275 23.32 29.82 35.74
C GLN A 275 24.37 30.47 36.67
N LYS A 276 25.51 30.85 36.08
CA LYS A 276 26.66 31.45 36.77
C LYS A 276 26.54 32.97 36.88
N ALA A 277 26.88 33.54 38.03
CA ALA A 277 26.88 35.00 38.21
C ALA A 277 27.93 35.68 37.30
N GLY A 278 27.53 36.76 36.63
CA GLY A 278 28.38 37.51 35.68
C GLY A 278 28.33 37.02 34.22
N TYR A 279 27.58 35.96 33.94
CA TYR A 279 27.39 35.40 32.59
C TYR A 279 25.87 35.22 32.33
N THR A 280 25.47 34.94 31.09
CA THR A 280 24.08 34.61 30.74
C THR A 280 24.05 33.43 29.77
N ILE A 281 23.24 32.41 30.06
CA ILE A 281 23.07 31.25 29.18
C ILE A 281 22.27 31.70 27.94
N ARG A 282 22.94 31.87 26.79
CA ARG A 282 22.30 32.28 25.53
C ARG A 282 21.51 31.16 24.84
N ALA A 283 22.07 29.95 24.84
CA ALA A 283 21.50 28.75 24.23
C ALA A 283 22.13 27.50 24.84
N ILE A 284 21.43 26.36 24.72
CA ILE A 284 22.03 25.02 24.78
C ILE A 284 21.57 24.29 23.52
N SER A 285 22.49 23.59 22.85
CA SER A 285 22.27 22.85 21.61
C SER A 285 23.12 21.59 21.63
N GLY A 286 22.66 20.50 21.01
CA GLY A 286 23.43 19.27 20.86
C GLY A 286 23.27 18.70 19.45
N ASN A 287 24.37 18.18 18.89
CA ASN A 287 24.44 17.61 17.55
C ASN A 287 24.84 16.14 17.63
N LYS A 288 24.41 15.34 16.66
CA LYS A 288 24.83 13.94 16.48
C LYS A 288 26.19 13.89 15.77
N THR A 289 27.18 13.22 16.37
CA THR A 289 28.53 13.03 15.80
C THR A 289 28.68 11.63 15.21
N THR A 290 29.24 11.51 14.01
CA THR A 290 29.29 10.24 13.24
C THR A 290 30.26 9.18 13.77
N GLU A 291 31.12 9.50 14.74
CA GLU A 291 32.12 8.55 15.26
C GLU A 291 31.55 7.50 16.23
N TYR A 292 30.40 7.76 16.87
CA TYR A 292 29.84 6.89 17.92
C TYR A 292 28.31 6.73 17.83
N THR A 293 27.89 5.73 17.05
CA THR A 293 26.54 5.17 16.86
C THR A 293 25.42 6.11 16.37
N THR A 294 24.34 5.51 15.86
CA THR A 294 23.28 6.20 15.11
C THR A 294 22.09 6.67 15.95
N ASP A 295 22.00 6.29 17.22
CA ASP A 295 20.69 6.05 17.85
C ASP A 295 20.33 7.02 18.99
N TYR A 296 20.66 8.30 18.81
CA TYR A 296 20.33 9.39 19.73
C TYR A 296 19.38 10.42 19.10
N VAL A 297 18.37 10.84 19.87
CA VAL A 297 17.53 12.01 19.58
C VAL A 297 17.86 13.11 20.58
N VAL A 298 18.13 14.32 20.09
CA VAL A 298 18.31 15.52 20.91
C VAL A 298 17.19 16.52 20.61
N LYS A 299 16.53 17.02 21.64
CA LYS A 299 15.51 18.08 21.54
C LYS A 299 15.82 19.19 22.54
N THR A 300 15.79 20.44 22.06
CA THR A 300 15.98 21.64 22.88
C THR A 300 14.63 22.30 23.18
N LYS A 301 14.43 22.77 24.41
CA LYS A 301 13.20 23.48 24.82
C LYS A 301 13.56 24.62 25.79
N GLN A 302 12.82 25.73 25.74
CA GLN A 302 12.83 26.72 26.82
C GLN A 302 11.95 26.22 27.98
N ASP A 303 12.47 26.33 29.20
CA ASP A 303 11.74 26.01 30.43
C ASP A 303 11.96 27.17 31.42
N GLY A 304 11.11 28.19 31.31
CA GLY A 304 11.37 29.52 31.88
C GLY A 304 12.50 30.26 31.13
N ASP A 305 13.23 31.10 31.85
CA ASP A 305 14.30 31.97 31.31
C ASP A 305 15.61 31.23 30.95
N ILE A 306 15.66 29.90 31.09
CA ILE A 306 16.86 29.09 30.82
C ILE A 306 16.56 28.04 29.72
N PRO A 307 17.37 27.96 28.65
CA PRO A 307 17.24 26.91 27.63
C PRO A 307 17.84 25.59 28.14
N VAL A 308 17.18 24.46 27.83
CA VAL A 308 17.59 23.14 28.32
C VAL A 308 17.56 22.09 27.20
N ALA A 309 18.46 21.11 27.27
CA ALA A 309 18.56 20.01 26.31
C ALA A 309 18.10 18.68 26.92
N VAL A 310 17.36 17.91 26.12
CA VAL A 310 16.92 16.54 26.42
C VAL A 310 17.57 15.59 25.41
N PHE A 311 18.11 14.47 25.88
CA PHE A 311 18.69 13.42 25.05
C PHE A 311 18.12 12.05 25.44
N THR A 312 17.96 11.17 24.47
CA THR A 312 17.56 9.77 24.71
C THR A 312 18.67 8.83 24.25
N ASN A 313 19.18 8.00 25.17
CA ASN A 313 20.00 6.84 24.85
C ASN A 313 19.06 5.64 24.73
N THR A 314 18.95 5.05 23.55
CA THR A 314 17.83 4.16 23.18
C THR A 314 18.02 2.68 23.54
N LYS A 315 19.19 2.26 24.04
CA LYS A 315 19.56 0.83 24.18
C LYS A 315 19.02 0.08 25.42
N LEU A 316 17.87 0.48 25.99
CA LEU A 316 17.06 -0.26 26.99
C LEU A 316 15.65 0.36 27.08
N THR A 317 14.90 0.31 25.99
CA THR A 317 13.46 0.03 26.14
C THR A 317 13.28 -1.49 26.09
N GLU A 318 12.30 -2.03 26.81
CA GLU A 318 11.95 -3.45 26.69
C GLU A 318 11.40 -3.69 25.28
N LYS A 319 12.26 -4.21 24.41
CA LYS A 319 11.91 -4.46 23.01
C LYS A 319 11.07 -5.73 22.90
N GLY A 320 10.01 -5.68 22.12
CA GLY A 320 9.30 -6.89 21.72
C GLY A 320 10.05 -7.59 20.58
N ALA A 321 9.96 -8.91 20.54
CA ALA A 321 10.42 -9.70 19.41
C ALA A 321 9.27 -9.87 18.41
N VAL A 322 9.57 -9.75 17.12
CA VAL A 322 8.63 -10.16 16.07
C VAL A 322 8.93 -11.61 15.68
N ARG A 323 7.88 -12.41 15.51
CA ARG A 323 7.95 -13.75 14.91
C ARG A 323 7.06 -13.75 13.68
N LEU A 324 7.65 -13.74 12.49
CA LEU A 324 6.95 -13.54 11.22
C LEU A 324 6.95 -14.82 10.41
N GLN A 325 5.76 -15.43 10.24
CA GLN A 325 5.56 -16.59 9.38
C GLN A 325 4.92 -16.18 8.06
N LYS A 326 5.35 -16.80 6.96
CA LYS A 326 4.71 -16.69 5.66
C LYS A 326 3.78 -17.89 5.45
N ALA A 327 2.49 -17.63 5.26
CA ALA A 327 1.54 -18.60 4.73
C ALA A 327 1.29 -18.30 3.25
N ALA A 328 1.12 -19.35 2.44
CA ALA A 328 0.85 -19.23 1.02
C ALA A 328 -0.09 -20.36 0.57
N SER A 329 -1.20 -20.06 -0.09
CA SER A 329 -2.19 -21.09 -0.46
C SER A 329 -2.83 -20.81 -1.81
N GLY A 330 -3.40 -21.84 -2.46
CA GLY A 330 -4.18 -21.70 -3.70
C GLY A 330 -3.47 -22.13 -4.99
N ILE A 331 -2.14 -22.27 -4.99
CA ILE A 331 -1.41 -22.91 -6.09
C ILE A 331 -1.52 -24.44 -5.94
N GLY A 332 -2.05 -25.12 -6.96
CA GLY A 332 -2.48 -26.52 -6.84
C GLY A 332 -1.38 -27.57 -6.64
N ASN A 333 -0.15 -27.30 -7.08
CA ASN A 333 1.03 -28.19 -6.96
C ASN A 333 2.39 -27.46 -7.15
N GLY A 334 2.43 -26.12 -7.10
CA GLY A 334 3.61 -25.34 -7.48
C GLY A 334 4.54 -24.99 -6.32
N GLU A 335 5.79 -24.62 -6.65
CA GLU A 335 6.63 -23.83 -5.75
C GLU A 335 5.98 -22.44 -5.57
N TYR A 336 5.86 -22.00 -4.31
CA TYR A 336 5.45 -20.64 -3.99
C TYR A 336 6.71 -19.75 -3.95
N PRO A 337 6.63 -18.47 -4.39
CA PRO A 337 7.78 -17.57 -4.39
C PRO A 337 8.22 -17.20 -2.96
N ASP A 338 9.51 -16.92 -2.80
CA ASP A 338 10.15 -16.54 -1.54
C ASP A 338 10.41 -15.01 -1.51
N PRO A 339 9.45 -14.18 -1.06
CA PRO A 339 9.53 -12.73 -1.23
C PRO A 339 10.50 -12.01 -0.29
N GLN A 340 10.96 -10.84 -0.74
CA GLN A 340 11.66 -9.86 0.07
C GLN A 340 10.67 -9.02 0.88
N VAL A 341 10.68 -9.20 2.20
CA VAL A 341 9.81 -8.50 3.14
C VAL A 341 10.60 -7.44 3.91
N ARG A 342 10.00 -6.28 4.15
CA ARG A 342 10.56 -5.14 4.90
C ARG A 342 9.62 -4.70 6.03
N ILE A 343 10.19 -4.18 7.11
CA ILE A 343 9.43 -3.66 8.27
C ILE A 343 9.84 -2.20 8.53
N TYR A 344 8.86 -1.31 8.67
CA TYR A 344 9.05 0.13 8.97
C TYR A 344 8.32 0.52 10.26
N ALA A 345 8.82 1.53 10.97
CA ALA A 345 8.05 2.19 12.02
C ALA A 345 6.87 2.96 11.40
N ALA A 346 5.72 3.00 12.08
CA ALA A 346 4.53 3.71 11.63
C ALA A 346 4.11 4.83 12.59
N ASP A 347 3.54 5.90 12.04
CA ASP A 347 3.00 7.04 12.82
C ASP A 347 1.58 6.78 13.38
N SER A 348 0.92 7.85 13.84
CA SER A 348 -0.43 7.84 14.40
C SER A 348 -1.52 7.50 13.39
N GLU A 349 -1.35 7.86 12.12
CA GLU A 349 -2.28 7.52 11.06
C GLU A 349 -1.98 6.10 10.54
N GLY A 350 -0.70 5.81 10.32
CA GLY A 350 -0.16 4.52 9.89
C GLY A 350 0.91 4.61 8.81
N ASN A 351 1.40 5.80 8.46
CA ASN A 351 2.36 5.99 7.38
C ASN A 351 3.76 5.53 7.81
N LYS A 352 4.57 5.06 6.85
CA LYS A 352 5.96 4.65 7.09
C LYS A 352 6.81 5.84 7.53
N THR A 353 7.61 5.66 8.58
CA THR A 353 8.51 6.69 9.12
C THR A 353 9.97 6.21 9.13
N GLY A 354 10.79 6.85 8.30
CA GLY A 354 12.22 6.52 8.14
C GLY A 354 12.49 5.26 7.32
N ASP A 355 13.74 4.80 7.39
CA ASP A 355 14.23 3.63 6.65
C ASP A 355 13.69 2.29 7.21
N ALA A 356 13.80 1.22 6.43
CA ALA A 356 13.41 -0.12 6.87
C ALA A 356 14.25 -0.59 8.07
N LEU A 357 13.57 -0.93 9.17
CA LEU A 357 14.17 -1.44 10.41
C LEU A 357 14.63 -2.90 10.27
N TRP A 358 14.07 -3.62 9.30
CA TRP A 358 14.51 -4.93 8.86
C TRP A 358 14.12 -5.18 7.40
N SER A 359 14.90 -6.02 6.74
CA SER A 359 14.62 -6.57 5.43
C SER A 359 15.14 -8.00 5.34
N GLY A 360 14.39 -8.92 4.75
CA GLY A 360 14.86 -10.27 4.46
C GLY A 360 13.88 -11.10 3.65
N THR A 361 14.40 -12.16 3.04
CA THR A 361 13.60 -13.17 2.34
C THR A 361 12.77 -13.98 3.34
N LEU A 362 11.48 -14.19 3.09
CA LEU A 362 10.65 -15.14 3.83
C LEU A 362 10.29 -16.34 2.93
N PRO A 363 10.66 -17.58 3.29
CA PRO A 363 10.28 -18.73 2.49
C PRO A 363 8.79 -19.03 2.62
N ALA A 364 8.10 -19.23 1.49
CA ALA A 364 6.65 -19.42 1.49
C ALA A 364 6.23 -20.76 2.10
N ASN A 365 5.26 -20.73 3.03
CA ASN A 365 4.90 -21.84 3.92
C ASN A 365 6.06 -22.35 4.80
N GLY A 366 7.14 -21.58 4.93
CA GLY A 366 8.31 -21.94 5.74
C GLY A 366 8.09 -21.83 7.25
N ASP A 367 9.14 -22.18 7.99
CA ASP A 367 9.24 -21.90 9.42
C ASP A 367 9.11 -20.39 9.69
N ALA A 368 8.47 -20.03 10.80
CA ALA A 368 8.35 -18.65 11.22
C ALA A 368 9.74 -18.05 11.53
N VAL A 369 10.14 -17.06 10.74
CA VAL A 369 11.40 -16.34 10.89
C VAL A 369 11.28 -15.40 12.09
N TYR A 370 12.35 -15.28 12.87
CA TYR A 370 12.53 -14.17 13.80
C TYR A 370 13.43 -13.13 13.13
N PRO A 371 12.88 -12.00 12.65
CA PRO A 371 13.69 -10.84 12.30
C PRO A 371 14.65 -10.48 13.44
N ASN A 372 15.95 -10.35 13.15
CA ASN A 372 16.95 -9.92 14.15
C ASN A 372 16.84 -8.40 14.48
N CYS A 373 15.67 -7.80 14.21
CA CYS A 373 15.28 -6.49 14.69
C CYS A 373 14.41 -6.66 15.95
N TYR A 374 15.03 -6.53 17.12
CA TYR A 374 14.26 -6.27 18.33
C TYR A 374 13.61 -4.88 18.20
N LEU A 375 12.27 -4.81 18.22
CA LEU A 375 11.50 -3.59 17.97
C LEU A 375 11.03 -2.94 19.27
N PRO A 376 11.14 -1.61 19.44
CA PRO A 376 10.48 -0.88 20.52
C PRO A 376 8.95 -1.11 20.55
N GLN A 377 8.31 -0.85 21.68
CA GLN A 377 6.84 -0.77 21.72
C GLN A 377 6.34 0.33 20.77
N GLY A 378 5.40 0.02 19.88
CA GLY A 378 4.93 0.93 18.84
C GLY A 378 4.11 0.26 17.73
N ARG A 379 3.70 1.05 16.73
CA ARG A 379 3.04 0.60 15.50
C ARG A 379 4.06 0.44 14.37
N TYR A 380 3.85 -0.54 13.50
CA TYR A 380 4.76 -0.90 12.42
C TYR A 380 3.98 -1.34 11.18
N VAL A 381 4.56 -1.13 10.00
CA VAL A 381 4.02 -1.58 8.70
C VAL A 381 4.98 -2.58 8.07
N ILE A 382 4.42 -3.65 7.52
CA ILE A 382 5.11 -4.61 6.65
C ILE A 382 4.93 -4.22 5.18
N GLU A 383 5.96 -4.44 4.39
CA GLU A 383 5.91 -4.36 2.93
C GLU A 383 6.50 -5.63 2.33
N GLU A 384 5.91 -6.11 1.25
CA GLU A 384 6.35 -7.30 0.52
C GLU A 384 6.70 -6.95 -0.93
N SER A 385 7.65 -7.68 -1.52
CA SER A 385 8.08 -7.51 -2.91
C SER A 385 8.72 -8.80 -3.43
N GLY A 386 8.42 -9.22 -4.67
CA GLY A 386 8.89 -10.50 -5.20
C GLY A 386 8.03 -11.69 -4.74
N ALA A 387 6.73 -11.48 -4.57
CA ALA A 387 5.75 -12.50 -4.14
C ALA A 387 4.86 -12.99 -5.30
N GLU A 388 5.19 -12.60 -6.53
CA GLU A 388 4.43 -12.93 -7.73
C GLU A 388 4.71 -14.40 -8.14
N ALA A 389 3.67 -15.16 -8.48
CA ALA A 389 3.78 -16.55 -8.92
C ALA A 389 3.29 -16.69 -10.36
N GLU A 390 4.05 -17.41 -11.20
CA GLU A 390 3.76 -17.53 -12.63
C GLU A 390 2.37 -18.15 -12.87
N GLY A 391 1.45 -17.36 -13.44
CA GLY A 391 0.07 -17.77 -13.71
C GLY A 391 -0.90 -17.63 -12.53
N TYR A 392 -0.53 -16.97 -11.43
CA TYR A 392 -1.40 -16.77 -10.27
C TYR A 392 -1.35 -15.33 -9.74
N SER A 393 -2.50 -14.67 -9.60
CA SER A 393 -2.64 -13.45 -8.79
C SER A 393 -2.65 -13.80 -7.31
N TYR A 394 -2.34 -12.85 -6.41
CA TYR A 394 -2.45 -13.07 -4.96
C TYR A 394 -3.00 -11.86 -4.20
N THR A 395 -3.73 -12.13 -3.11
CA THR A 395 -4.05 -11.13 -2.07
C THR A 395 -3.18 -11.36 -0.83
N ALA A 396 -2.72 -10.27 -0.20
CA ALA A 396 -1.91 -10.32 1.01
C ALA A 396 -2.71 -9.83 2.24
N SER A 397 -2.71 -10.62 3.30
CA SER A 397 -3.33 -10.27 4.59
C SER A 397 -2.41 -10.54 5.77
N LEU A 398 -2.58 -9.79 6.85
CA LEU A 398 -1.74 -9.89 8.05
C LEU A 398 -2.60 -10.22 9.26
N GLN A 399 -2.26 -11.30 9.95
CA GLN A 399 -2.88 -11.67 11.22
C GLN A 399 -1.85 -11.59 12.36
N GLN A 400 -2.19 -10.85 13.41
CA GLN A 400 -1.44 -10.83 14.67
C GLN A 400 -2.07 -11.81 15.67
N ASP A 401 -1.25 -12.54 16.42
CA ASP A 401 -1.71 -13.61 17.33
C ASP A 401 -2.81 -13.12 18.30
N GLY A 402 -3.98 -13.76 18.27
CA GLY A 402 -5.15 -13.40 19.08
C GLY A 402 -5.99 -12.23 18.56
N GLY A 403 -5.64 -11.62 17.42
CA GLY A 403 -6.44 -10.61 16.72
C GLY A 403 -7.25 -11.18 15.55
N GLU A 404 -8.19 -10.37 15.07
CA GLU A 404 -8.91 -10.62 13.82
C GLU A 404 -7.96 -10.49 12.62
N THR A 405 -8.12 -11.36 11.61
CA THR A 405 -7.39 -11.24 10.34
C THR A 405 -7.80 -9.95 9.65
N ARG A 406 -6.82 -9.21 9.10
CA ARG A 406 -7.07 -8.00 8.33
C ARG A 406 -6.51 -8.17 6.93
N ASP A 407 -7.40 -8.16 5.95
CA ASP A 407 -7.04 -8.10 4.55
C ASP A 407 -6.51 -6.68 4.23
N GLU A 408 -5.46 -6.61 3.41
CA GLU A 408 -4.77 -5.40 2.93
C GLU A 408 -4.09 -4.50 4.00
N ALA A 409 -4.53 -4.51 5.26
CA ALA A 409 -3.90 -3.75 6.34
C ALA A 409 -2.66 -4.47 6.93
N LEU A 410 -1.52 -4.32 6.26
CA LEU A 410 -0.19 -4.84 6.68
C LEU A 410 0.41 -4.14 7.93
N LEU A 411 -0.43 -3.70 8.87
CA LEU A 411 -0.06 -2.83 9.99
C LEU A 411 -0.30 -3.54 11.33
N PHE A 412 0.76 -3.67 12.14
CA PHE A 412 0.76 -4.40 13.41
C PHE A 412 1.29 -3.56 14.57
N SER A 413 1.16 -4.08 15.80
CA SER A 413 1.67 -3.42 17.01
C SER A 413 2.57 -4.34 17.84
N VAL A 414 3.69 -3.81 18.31
CA VAL A 414 4.62 -4.52 19.21
C VAL A 414 4.43 -4.01 20.63
N SER A 415 4.35 -4.92 21.60
CA SER A 415 4.27 -4.62 23.03
C SER A 415 5.58 -4.98 23.74
N ALA A 416 5.98 -4.15 24.71
CA ALA A 416 7.19 -4.36 25.50
C ALA A 416 7.22 -5.76 26.15
N GLY A 417 8.39 -6.41 26.11
CA GLY A 417 8.61 -7.72 26.74
C GLY A 417 7.83 -8.91 26.14
N THR A 418 7.16 -8.73 24.99
CA THR A 418 6.34 -9.79 24.35
C THR A 418 6.92 -10.28 23.03
N VAL A 419 6.48 -11.47 22.60
CA VAL A 419 6.66 -11.92 21.21
C VAL A 419 5.37 -11.61 20.45
N THR A 420 5.45 -10.70 19.48
CA THR A 420 4.37 -10.47 18.51
C THR A 420 4.51 -11.49 17.38
N SER A 421 3.73 -12.58 17.44
CA SER A 421 3.58 -13.47 16.28
C SER A 421 2.73 -12.81 15.22
N LEU A 422 3.15 -12.97 13.97
CA LEU A 422 2.49 -12.48 12.78
C LEU A 422 2.46 -13.59 11.72
N THR A 423 1.29 -13.81 11.13
CA THR A 423 1.12 -14.64 9.94
C THR A 423 0.80 -13.71 8.76
N LEU A 424 1.76 -13.55 7.86
CA LEU A 424 1.58 -12.86 6.58
C LEU A 424 1.12 -13.90 5.57
N SER A 425 -0.12 -13.79 5.10
CA SER A 425 -0.78 -14.80 4.27
C SER A 425 -0.96 -14.29 2.85
N ASN A 426 -0.46 -15.04 1.85
CA ASN A 426 -0.82 -14.82 0.46
C ASN A 426 -1.82 -15.89 0.00
N THR A 427 -2.98 -15.45 -0.49
CA THR A 427 -3.95 -16.35 -1.12
C THR A 427 -3.86 -16.16 -2.62
N TYR A 428 -3.34 -17.18 -3.31
CA TYR A 428 -3.14 -17.21 -4.75
C TYR A 428 -4.38 -17.76 -5.46
N SER A 429 -4.69 -17.22 -6.64
CA SER A 429 -5.78 -17.68 -7.52
C SER A 429 -5.28 -17.84 -8.94
N GLU A 430 -5.68 -18.92 -9.64
CA GLU A 430 -5.32 -19.14 -11.04
C GLU A 430 -5.76 -17.93 -11.87
N ALA A 431 -4.78 -17.23 -12.44
CA ALA A 431 -5.04 -16.11 -13.32
C ALA A 431 -5.63 -16.66 -14.63
N GLY A 432 -6.85 -16.23 -14.96
CA GLY A 432 -7.30 -16.23 -16.35
C GLY A 432 -6.26 -15.49 -17.18
N THR A 433 -5.89 -16.02 -18.35
CA THR A 433 -4.66 -15.64 -19.05
C THR A 433 -4.69 -14.20 -19.58
N GLU A 434 -4.21 -13.27 -18.77
CA GLU A 434 -3.98 -11.86 -19.10
C GLU A 434 -2.65 -11.41 -18.45
N PRO A 435 -1.78 -10.62 -19.12
CA PRO A 435 -0.38 -10.50 -18.72
C PRO A 435 -0.01 -9.14 -18.06
N GLU A 436 1.29 -8.79 -18.10
CA GLU A 436 1.92 -7.77 -17.26
C GLU A 436 1.28 -6.37 -17.35
N ASN A 437 0.68 -5.93 -16.25
CA ASN A 437 0.07 -4.61 -16.11
C ASN A 437 0.96 -3.66 -15.28
N PRO A 438 1.80 -2.80 -15.91
CA PRO A 438 2.48 -1.72 -15.20
C PRO A 438 1.45 -0.66 -14.78
N ALA A 439 1.04 -0.75 -13.51
CA ALA A 439 0.01 0.05 -12.85
C ALA A 439 -1.31 0.13 -13.63
N ASP A 440 -2.29 -0.67 -13.22
CA ASP A 440 -3.68 -0.25 -13.42
C ASP A 440 -3.90 1.05 -12.64
N PRO A 441 -4.66 2.01 -13.19
CA PRO A 441 -5.24 3.04 -12.36
C PRO A 441 -6.13 2.35 -11.33
N ALA A 442 -5.82 2.54 -10.04
CA ALA A 442 -6.67 2.00 -8.98
C ALA A 442 -8.10 2.52 -9.20
N TRP A 443 -9.05 1.60 -9.36
CA TRP A 443 -10.42 1.91 -9.80
C TRP A 443 -11.18 2.75 -8.76
N ASP A 444 -10.92 4.05 -8.75
CA ASP A 444 -11.43 5.00 -7.76
C ASP A 444 -12.77 5.58 -8.24
N VAL A 445 -13.84 4.95 -7.79
CA VAL A 445 -15.23 5.35 -8.01
C VAL A 445 -15.46 6.70 -7.34
N SER A 446 -15.52 7.76 -8.14
CA SER A 446 -15.90 9.12 -7.68
C SER A 446 -17.10 9.04 -6.74
N ARG A 447 -16.98 9.64 -5.56
CA ARG A 447 -17.93 9.48 -4.45
C ARG A 447 -17.86 10.67 -3.52
N SER A 448 -18.97 11.01 -2.87
CA SER A 448 -19.00 12.08 -1.86
C SER A 448 -19.94 11.76 -0.72
N LYS A 449 -19.62 12.25 0.47
CA LYS A 449 -20.51 12.26 1.63
C LYS A 449 -20.59 13.67 2.18
N THR A 450 -21.79 14.18 2.39
CA THR A 450 -22.01 15.50 3.00
C THR A 450 -22.98 15.44 4.17
N ALA A 451 -22.91 16.40 5.09
CA ALA A 451 -23.84 16.54 6.20
C ALA A 451 -24.27 18.00 6.39
N THR A 452 -25.53 18.24 6.72
CA THR A 452 -25.99 19.55 7.21
C THR A 452 -25.55 19.76 8.66
N ASN A 453 -25.22 20.99 9.04
CA ASN A 453 -25.03 21.30 10.46
C ASN A 453 -26.30 21.02 11.29
N LEU A 454 -26.14 20.73 12.59
CA LEU A 454 -27.25 20.31 13.46
C LEU A 454 -28.34 21.38 13.58
N ASP A 455 -29.59 20.92 13.55
CA ASP A 455 -30.78 21.75 13.73
C ASP A 455 -31.18 21.94 15.21
N GLU A 456 -32.34 22.55 15.46
CA GLU A 456 -32.86 22.77 16.83
C GLU A 456 -33.31 21.50 17.56
N ASN A 457 -33.43 20.37 16.85
CA ASN A 457 -33.73 19.03 17.39
C ASN A 457 -32.47 18.19 17.59
N TYR A 458 -31.29 18.74 17.30
CA TYR A 458 -30.00 18.05 17.15
C TYR A 458 -30.02 16.95 16.08
N GLU A 459 -30.74 17.18 14.99
CA GLU A 459 -30.80 16.30 13.82
C GLU A 459 -29.94 16.86 12.68
N SER A 460 -29.30 15.96 11.93
CA SER A 460 -28.45 16.26 10.78
C SER A 460 -28.86 15.39 9.61
N LYS A 461 -29.00 15.98 8.42
CA LYS A 461 -29.24 15.27 7.17
C LYS A 461 -27.92 14.97 6.51
N VAL A 462 -27.72 13.70 6.19
CA VAL A 462 -26.47 13.18 5.62
C VAL A 462 -26.77 12.62 4.24
N THR A 463 -25.96 12.98 3.25
CA THR A 463 -26.14 12.58 1.85
C THR A 463 -24.89 11.87 1.33
N LEU A 464 -25.05 10.62 0.93
CA LEU A 464 -24.09 9.88 0.12
C LEU A 464 -24.40 10.12 -1.37
N SER A 465 -23.39 10.21 -2.23
CA SER A 465 -23.57 10.36 -3.69
C SER A 465 -22.54 9.57 -4.50
N LEU A 466 -23.01 9.00 -5.62
CA LEU A 466 -22.25 8.26 -6.63
C LEU A 466 -22.69 8.69 -8.06
N PRO A 467 -21.84 9.31 -8.90
CA PRO A 467 -20.52 9.83 -8.57
C PRO A 467 -20.57 10.97 -7.52
N SER A 468 -19.44 11.60 -7.20
CA SER A 468 -19.41 12.77 -6.31
C SER A 468 -20.47 13.81 -6.70
N ALA A 469 -21.10 14.44 -5.70
CA ALA A 469 -22.06 15.52 -5.92
C ALA A 469 -21.42 16.79 -6.53
N GLU A 470 -20.08 16.87 -6.50
CA GLU A 470 -19.27 17.93 -7.13
C GLU A 470 -18.69 17.50 -8.49
N GLU A 471 -18.95 16.26 -8.94
CA GLU A 471 -18.37 15.70 -10.16
C GLU A 471 -18.84 16.45 -11.42
N HIS A 472 -17.88 16.81 -12.27
CA HIS A 472 -18.19 17.42 -13.56
C HIS A 472 -18.57 16.31 -14.55
N LEU A 473 -19.86 16.20 -14.87
CA LEU A 473 -20.43 15.17 -15.75
C LEU A 473 -20.15 15.43 -17.26
N VAL A 474 -18.91 15.80 -17.56
CA VAL A 474 -18.33 15.99 -18.90
C VAL A 474 -17.27 14.90 -19.10
N THR A 475 -17.24 14.27 -20.27
CA THR A 475 -16.28 13.22 -20.60
C THR A 475 -15.72 13.44 -21.99
N ASP A 476 -14.39 13.39 -22.12
CA ASP A 476 -13.71 13.51 -23.41
C ASP A 476 -13.30 12.13 -23.92
N VAL A 477 -13.57 11.84 -25.20
CA VAL A 477 -13.18 10.58 -25.84
C VAL A 477 -12.47 10.89 -27.16
N VAL A 478 -11.18 10.61 -27.22
CA VAL A 478 -10.33 10.83 -28.41
C VAL A 478 -9.97 9.50 -29.05
N PHE A 479 -10.48 9.26 -30.26
CA PHE A 479 -10.11 8.10 -31.07
C PHE A 479 -8.86 8.43 -31.89
N VAL A 480 -7.86 7.54 -31.87
CA VAL A 480 -6.63 7.63 -32.67
C VAL A 480 -6.61 6.46 -33.65
N LEU A 481 -7.02 6.70 -34.90
CA LEU A 481 -7.34 5.68 -35.89
C LEU A 481 -6.23 5.50 -36.95
N ASP A 482 -5.77 4.27 -37.13
CA ASP A 482 -4.82 3.88 -38.18
C ASP A 482 -5.50 3.68 -39.53
N GLU A 483 -5.60 4.75 -40.30
CA GLU A 483 -6.17 4.71 -41.63
C GLU A 483 -5.22 4.11 -42.68
N SER A 484 -4.05 3.57 -42.30
CA SER A 484 -3.18 2.83 -43.22
C SER A 484 -3.80 1.49 -43.63
N SER A 485 -4.45 0.79 -42.69
CA SER A 485 -5.08 -0.52 -42.87
C SER A 485 -6.52 -0.63 -42.31
N CYS A 486 -7.09 0.44 -41.73
CA CYS A 486 -8.48 0.44 -41.23
C CYS A 486 -9.47 -0.20 -42.22
N SER A 487 -10.22 -1.18 -41.73
CA SER A 487 -11.16 -1.98 -42.52
C SER A 487 -12.62 -1.66 -42.16
N GLU A 488 -13.55 -1.88 -43.09
CA GLU A 488 -14.98 -1.55 -42.93
C GLU A 488 -15.62 -2.05 -41.61
N PRO A 489 -15.30 -3.25 -41.08
CA PRO A 489 -15.80 -3.71 -39.78
C PRO A 489 -15.40 -2.79 -38.62
N VAL A 490 -14.15 -2.32 -38.59
CA VAL A 490 -13.63 -1.44 -37.52
C VAL A 490 -14.39 -0.12 -37.50
N LYS A 491 -14.65 0.47 -38.68
CA LYS A 491 -15.46 1.68 -38.81
C LYS A 491 -16.91 1.47 -38.35
N ALA A 492 -17.47 0.27 -38.57
CA ALA A 492 -18.81 -0.08 -38.09
C ALA A 492 -18.89 -0.25 -36.56
N GLU A 493 -17.83 -0.75 -35.91
CA GLU A 493 -17.76 -0.85 -34.45
C GLU A 493 -17.61 0.53 -33.78
N VAL A 494 -16.74 1.40 -34.31
CA VAL A 494 -16.65 2.80 -33.86
C VAL A 494 -18.00 3.52 -34.03
N ALA A 495 -18.69 3.32 -35.15
CA ALA A 495 -20.02 3.90 -35.37
C ALA A 495 -21.09 3.36 -34.39
N LYS A 496 -21.08 2.06 -34.07
CA LYS A 496 -21.94 1.45 -33.04
C LYS A 496 -21.68 2.07 -31.66
N MET A 497 -20.42 2.31 -31.32
CA MET A 497 -20.03 2.95 -30.07
C MET A 497 -20.58 4.38 -30.01
N LEU A 498 -20.39 5.18 -31.06
CA LEU A 498 -20.87 6.56 -31.16
C LEU A 498 -22.41 6.68 -31.07
N GLU A 499 -23.18 5.82 -31.75
CA GLU A 499 -24.65 5.80 -31.63
C GLU A 499 -25.10 5.45 -30.20
N THR A 500 -24.36 4.58 -29.50
CA THR A 500 -24.67 4.19 -28.11
C THR A 500 -24.35 5.32 -27.13
N LEU A 501 -23.19 5.97 -27.27
CA LEU A 501 -22.84 7.18 -26.51
C LEU A 501 -23.85 8.31 -26.75
N TYR A 502 -24.27 8.52 -28.00
CA TYR A 502 -25.30 9.51 -28.33
C TYR A 502 -26.66 9.20 -27.67
N ALA A 503 -27.06 7.93 -27.63
CA ALA A 503 -28.27 7.51 -26.92
C ALA A 503 -28.19 7.79 -25.41
N GLN A 504 -27.03 7.65 -24.79
CA GLN A 504 -26.83 7.95 -23.37
C GLN A 504 -26.92 9.45 -23.08
N VAL A 505 -26.18 10.30 -23.83
CA VAL A 505 -26.26 11.77 -23.75
C VAL A 505 -27.72 12.24 -23.81
N LYS A 506 -28.49 11.71 -24.77
CA LYS A 506 -29.88 12.07 -25.00
C LYS A 506 -30.83 11.70 -23.86
N ASN A 507 -30.51 10.66 -23.08
CA ASN A 507 -31.34 10.17 -21.98
C ASN A 507 -30.95 10.77 -20.62
N THR A 508 -29.68 11.08 -20.39
CA THR A 508 -29.15 11.57 -19.11
C THR A 508 -29.02 13.10 -19.05
N GLY A 509 -28.71 13.73 -20.18
CA GLY A 509 -28.32 15.15 -20.25
C GLY A 509 -26.85 15.42 -19.88
N ALA A 510 -26.01 14.38 -19.75
CA ALA A 510 -24.57 14.54 -19.60
C ALA A 510 -23.89 14.97 -20.91
N THR A 511 -22.67 15.50 -20.80
CA THR A 511 -21.91 16.02 -21.96
C THR A 511 -20.78 15.06 -22.32
N ILE A 512 -20.72 14.62 -23.58
CA ILE A 512 -19.59 13.86 -24.10
C ILE A 512 -18.98 14.65 -25.26
N GLN A 513 -17.68 14.92 -25.20
CA GLN A 513 -16.92 15.51 -26.29
C GLN A 513 -16.19 14.40 -27.05
N ILE A 514 -16.46 14.26 -28.34
CA ILE A 514 -15.71 13.33 -29.20
C ILE A 514 -14.64 14.11 -29.96
N GLY A 515 -13.39 13.70 -29.77
CA GLY A 515 -12.26 14.07 -30.60
C GLY A 515 -11.86 12.90 -31.51
N ALA A 516 -11.19 13.20 -32.62
CA ALA A 516 -10.70 12.18 -33.52
C ALA A 516 -9.39 12.57 -34.18
N VAL A 517 -8.49 11.62 -34.29
CA VAL A 517 -7.21 11.71 -35.00
C VAL A 517 -7.15 10.54 -35.96
N GLN A 518 -6.91 10.80 -37.24
CA GLN A 518 -6.61 9.77 -38.23
C GLN A 518 -5.16 9.94 -38.67
N PHE A 519 -4.35 8.88 -38.60
CA PHE A 519 -2.95 8.91 -38.98
C PHE A 519 -2.65 7.96 -40.15
N ARG A 520 -1.74 8.39 -41.03
CA ARG A 520 -1.17 7.62 -42.14
C ARG A 520 0.29 8.03 -42.38
N GLY A 521 0.59 8.64 -43.54
CA GLY A 521 1.76 9.49 -43.75
C GLY A 521 1.43 10.98 -43.65
N GLU A 522 0.21 11.29 -43.19
CA GLU A 522 -0.21 12.59 -42.68
C GLU A 522 -1.20 12.35 -41.53
N VAL A 523 -1.35 13.32 -40.64
CA VAL A 523 -2.34 13.33 -39.56
C VAL A 523 -3.45 14.33 -39.86
N THR A 524 -4.70 13.92 -39.66
CA THR A 524 -5.88 14.80 -39.73
C THR A 524 -6.72 14.70 -38.47
N THR A 525 -7.25 15.82 -37.98
CA THR A 525 -7.92 15.89 -36.67
C THR A 525 -9.32 16.51 -36.74
N LEU A 526 -10.28 15.91 -36.02
CA LEU A 526 -11.49 16.54 -35.54
C LEU A 526 -11.26 16.97 -34.08
N PRO A 527 -11.32 18.27 -33.73
CA PRO A 527 -11.19 18.69 -32.34
C PRO A 527 -12.36 18.19 -31.49
N LEU A 528 -12.17 18.15 -30.17
CA LEU A 528 -13.21 17.83 -29.18
C LEU A 528 -14.53 18.55 -29.53
N THR A 529 -15.56 17.75 -29.83
CA THR A 529 -16.85 18.21 -30.34
C THR A 529 -17.97 17.54 -29.53
N GLU A 530 -18.82 18.33 -28.87
CA GLU A 530 -20.01 17.85 -28.15
C GLU A 530 -20.86 16.90 -29.02
N LEU A 531 -21.19 15.71 -28.52
CA LEU A 531 -21.94 14.68 -29.24
C LEU A 531 -23.47 14.93 -29.17
N SER A 532 -24.01 15.52 -30.23
CA SER A 532 -25.40 16.01 -30.31
C SER A 532 -26.12 15.48 -31.56
N GLU A 533 -27.46 15.62 -31.61
CA GLU A 533 -28.27 15.38 -32.82
C GLU A 533 -27.79 16.20 -34.03
N THR A 534 -27.06 17.30 -33.80
CA THR A 534 -26.52 18.19 -34.84
C THR A 534 -25.05 17.96 -35.22
N THR A 535 -24.31 17.16 -34.45
CA THR A 535 -22.85 16.95 -34.63
C THR A 535 -22.47 15.49 -34.84
N LYS A 536 -23.26 14.53 -34.36
CA LYS A 536 -23.02 13.08 -34.52
C LYS A 536 -22.74 12.66 -35.98
N ASP A 537 -23.44 13.27 -36.94
CA ASP A 537 -23.26 12.99 -38.37
C ASP A 537 -21.87 13.48 -38.84
N THR A 538 -21.43 14.65 -38.36
CA THR A 538 -20.09 15.21 -38.65
C THR A 538 -18.97 14.39 -38.00
N VAL A 539 -19.17 13.90 -36.77
CA VAL A 539 -18.24 12.98 -36.11
C VAL A 539 -18.14 11.68 -36.93
N THR A 540 -19.27 11.09 -37.31
CA THR A 540 -19.34 9.81 -38.04
C THR A 540 -18.77 9.92 -39.46
N ASP A 541 -19.06 11.00 -40.18
CA ASP A 541 -18.46 11.32 -41.48
C ASP A 541 -16.93 11.46 -41.37
N PHE A 542 -16.43 12.07 -40.29
CA PHE A 542 -14.98 12.17 -40.05
C PHE A 542 -14.36 10.79 -39.78
N MET A 543 -14.90 9.99 -38.85
CA MET A 543 -14.40 8.63 -38.59
C MET A 543 -14.41 7.74 -39.85
N SER A 544 -15.38 7.97 -40.74
CA SER A 544 -15.50 7.27 -42.02
C SER A 544 -14.47 7.71 -43.07
N ALA A 545 -13.93 8.92 -42.95
CA ALA A 545 -12.95 9.48 -43.88
C ALA A 545 -11.60 8.73 -43.87
N ARG A 546 -10.67 9.18 -44.73
CA ARG A 546 -9.32 8.59 -44.86
C ARG A 546 -8.30 9.64 -45.34
N PRO A 547 -7.17 9.84 -44.65
CA PRO A 547 -6.08 10.68 -45.13
C PRO A 547 -5.53 10.21 -46.49
N ALA A 548 -5.15 11.17 -47.34
CA ALA A 548 -4.68 10.94 -48.70
C ALA A 548 -3.22 10.45 -48.73
N THR A 549 -2.35 11.01 -47.89
CA THR A 549 -0.92 10.67 -47.87
C THR A 549 -0.68 9.32 -47.21
N GLY A 550 -0.19 8.34 -47.99
CA GLY A 550 -0.02 6.96 -47.52
C GLY A 550 1.27 6.74 -46.72
N GLY A 551 1.12 6.19 -45.52
CA GLY A 551 2.15 5.79 -44.55
C GLY A 551 1.48 5.12 -43.35
N SER A 552 2.23 4.75 -42.32
CA SER A 552 1.68 4.50 -40.97
C SER A 552 2.65 5.07 -39.93
N ASN A 553 2.28 6.24 -39.38
CA ASN A 553 3.00 7.01 -38.36
C ASN A 553 2.17 7.03 -37.08
N MET A 554 2.22 5.96 -36.30
CA MET A 554 1.44 5.82 -35.06
C MET A 554 1.87 6.85 -34.01
N SER A 555 3.17 7.15 -33.92
CA SER A 555 3.72 8.17 -33.02
C SER A 555 3.03 9.52 -33.20
N ALA A 556 2.97 10.06 -34.43
CA ALA A 556 2.30 11.33 -34.71
C ALA A 556 0.78 11.30 -34.44
N GLY A 557 0.12 10.15 -34.64
CA GLY A 557 -1.29 9.97 -34.27
C GLY A 557 -1.51 10.07 -32.75
N LEU A 558 -0.68 9.39 -31.98
CA LEU A 558 -0.71 9.43 -30.51
C LEU A 558 -0.39 10.83 -29.98
N LEU A 559 0.67 11.46 -30.48
CA LEU A 559 1.08 12.83 -30.12
C LEU A 559 -0.03 13.86 -30.37
N ALA A 560 -0.75 13.75 -31.49
CA ALA A 560 -1.89 14.62 -31.78
C ALA A 560 -3.12 14.33 -30.90
N GLY A 561 -3.31 13.08 -30.46
CA GLY A 561 -4.34 12.70 -29.49
C GLY A 561 -4.05 13.23 -28.09
N GLU A 562 -2.79 13.12 -27.64
CA GLU A 562 -2.28 13.72 -26.40
C GLU A 562 -2.51 15.23 -26.39
N ALA A 563 -2.09 15.94 -27.44
CA ALA A 563 -2.25 17.39 -27.57
C ALA A 563 -3.73 17.82 -27.60
N MET A 564 -4.64 16.94 -28.01
CA MET A 564 -6.08 17.21 -28.00
C MET A 564 -6.68 17.06 -26.59
N LEU A 565 -6.24 16.06 -25.81
CA LEU A 565 -6.65 15.89 -24.41
C LEU A 565 -6.01 16.92 -23.47
N ASP A 566 -4.75 17.29 -23.71
CA ASP A 566 -4.03 18.34 -22.95
C ASP A 566 -4.68 19.73 -23.14
N ALA A 567 -5.44 19.95 -24.21
CA ALA A 567 -6.04 21.25 -24.54
C ALA A 567 -7.29 21.59 -23.70
N ASP A 568 -8.08 20.61 -23.27
CA ASP A 568 -9.24 20.86 -22.40
C ASP A 568 -8.82 20.77 -20.92
N THR A 569 -8.57 21.91 -20.29
CA THR A 569 -8.20 21.97 -18.86
C THR A 569 -9.41 22.00 -17.91
N SER A 570 -10.63 21.71 -18.40
CA SER A 570 -11.86 21.71 -17.61
C SER A 570 -12.38 20.31 -17.24
N VAL A 571 -11.88 19.26 -17.90
CA VAL A 571 -12.21 17.85 -17.63
C VAL A 571 -11.05 17.18 -16.88
N SER A 572 -11.36 16.39 -15.85
CA SER A 572 -10.39 15.59 -15.06
C SER A 572 -9.73 14.48 -15.90
N ALA A 573 -8.55 14.03 -15.50
CA ALA A 573 -7.82 12.97 -16.19
C ALA A 573 -8.65 11.65 -16.23
N ASP A 574 -9.33 11.36 -15.11
CA ASP A 574 -10.19 10.18 -14.89
C ASP A 574 -11.54 10.27 -15.64
N ARG A 575 -11.69 11.27 -16.52
CA ARG A 575 -12.82 11.44 -17.44
C ARG A 575 -12.36 11.67 -18.89
N LYS A 576 -11.10 11.33 -19.19
CA LYS A 576 -10.47 11.47 -20.51
C LYS A 576 -10.00 10.11 -21.04
N TYR A 577 -10.57 9.72 -22.17
CA TYR A 577 -10.35 8.43 -22.81
C TYR A 577 -9.55 8.61 -24.10
N LEU A 578 -8.44 7.89 -24.26
CA LEU A 578 -7.72 7.80 -25.53
C LEU A 578 -7.76 6.37 -26.07
N ILE A 579 -8.32 6.21 -27.27
CA ILE A 579 -8.57 4.91 -27.88
C ILE A 579 -7.74 4.81 -29.16
N LEU A 580 -6.53 4.23 -29.07
CA LEU A 580 -5.74 3.86 -30.23
C LEU A 580 -6.37 2.64 -30.92
N VAL A 581 -6.56 2.71 -32.23
CA VAL A 581 -7.09 1.61 -33.06
C VAL A 581 -6.14 1.39 -34.24
N SER A 582 -5.36 0.31 -34.21
CA SER A 582 -4.31 0.01 -35.20
C SER A 582 -4.00 -1.48 -35.25
N ASP A 583 -3.34 -1.92 -36.33
CA ASP A 583 -2.75 -3.25 -36.44
C ASP A 583 -1.30 -3.32 -35.95
N GLY A 584 -0.70 -2.19 -35.55
CA GLY A 584 0.69 -2.09 -35.08
C GLY A 584 1.75 -2.04 -36.19
N ILE A 585 1.37 -2.03 -37.47
CA ILE A 585 2.29 -2.12 -38.60
C ILE A 585 2.79 -0.71 -38.99
N THR A 586 3.37 0.02 -38.02
CA THR A 586 3.98 1.34 -38.20
C THR A 586 5.46 1.23 -38.64
N TYR A 587 5.94 2.18 -39.45
CA TYR A 587 7.27 2.10 -40.09
C TYR A 587 7.91 3.47 -40.43
N ILE A 588 7.28 4.56 -40.01
CA ILE A 588 7.72 5.95 -40.15
C ILE A 588 7.38 6.72 -38.86
N TRP A 589 8.14 7.76 -38.55
CA TRP A 589 8.01 8.59 -37.35
C TRP A 589 8.32 10.06 -37.69
N ASP A 590 7.97 11.01 -36.84
CA ASP A 590 8.31 12.44 -37.01
C ASP A 590 9.49 12.87 -36.12
N ASP A 591 10.17 13.97 -36.46
CA ASP A 591 11.15 14.61 -35.55
C ASP A 591 10.40 15.41 -34.45
N GLU A 592 10.31 14.86 -33.24
CA GLU A 592 9.67 15.50 -32.06
C GLU A 592 10.29 16.85 -31.67
N THR A 593 11.45 17.26 -32.21
CA THR A 593 12.00 18.62 -32.01
C THR A 593 11.33 19.67 -32.91
N THR A 594 10.50 19.25 -33.86
CA THR A 594 9.78 20.09 -34.82
C THR A 594 8.27 20.11 -34.53
N ALA A 595 7.60 21.22 -34.89
CA ALA A 595 6.14 21.38 -34.77
C ALA A 595 5.40 21.15 -36.10
N GLU A 596 6.12 20.72 -37.14
CA GLU A 596 5.61 20.44 -38.48
C GLU A 596 5.86 18.97 -38.78
N GLN A 597 4.88 18.27 -39.39
CA GLN A 597 4.98 16.83 -39.63
C GLN A 597 6.02 16.49 -40.72
N GLU A 598 7.25 16.23 -40.28
CA GLU A 598 8.32 15.70 -41.11
C GLU A 598 8.45 14.17 -40.94
N ASN A 599 7.70 13.38 -41.73
CA ASN A 599 7.84 11.93 -41.69
C ASN A 599 9.26 11.50 -42.11
N TYR A 600 9.97 10.76 -41.26
CA TYR A 600 11.26 10.12 -41.51
C TYR A 600 11.12 8.61 -41.69
N GLY A 601 12.09 8.01 -42.38
CA GLY A 601 12.20 6.56 -42.55
C GLY A 601 13.63 6.11 -42.89
N VAL A 602 13.97 4.86 -42.54
CA VAL A 602 15.24 4.22 -42.90
C VAL A 602 15.03 3.33 -44.12
N ASN A 603 15.73 3.63 -45.22
CA ASN A 603 15.72 2.77 -46.41
C ASN A 603 16.66 1.57 -46.19
N PHE A 604 16.28 0.39 -46.68
CA PHE A 604 17.04 -0.86 -46.52
C PHE A 604 17.32 -1.51 -47.88
N ALA A 605 18.37 -2.31 -47.99
CA ALA A 605 18.54 -3.25 -49.11
C ALA A 605 18.21 -4.67 -48.66
N ASN A 606 17.47 -5.42 -49.49
CA ASN A 606 17.09 -6.81 -49.20
C ASN A 606 18.08 -7.83 -49.77
N ALA A 607 17.91 -9.11 -49.45
CA ALA A 607 18.84 -10.18 -49.84
C ALA A 607 18.97 -10.37 -51.36
N ASP A 608 17.90 -10.16 -52.13
CA ASP A 608 17.88 -10.31 -53.60
C ASP A 608 18.55 -9.12 -54.31
N ALA A 609 18.55 -7.94 -53.69
CA ALA A 609 19.13 -6.72 -54.22
C ALA A 609 20.00 -5.98 -53.18
N PRO A 610 21.11 -6.60 -52.68
CA PRO A 610 21.79 -6.22 -51.43
C PRO A 610 22.55 -4.88 -51.45
N SER A 611 22.44 -4.12 -52.55
CA SER A 611 23.02 -2.78 -52.74
C SER A 611 22.05 -1.82 -53.44
N THR A 612 20.76 -2.16 -53.51
CA THR A 612 19.69 -1.32 -54.06
C THR A 612 18.76 -0.92 -52.91
N PRO A 613 18.49 0.38 -52.70
CA PRO A 613 17.55 0.82 -51.67
C PRO A 613 16.10 0.44 -52.00
N MET A 614 15.42 -0.11 -51.00
CA MET A 614 13.97 -0.24 -50.86
C MET A 614 13.50 0.88 -49.92
N LEU A 615 12.36 1.50 -50.26
CA LEU A 615 11.77 2.57 -49.45
C LEU A 615 11.39 2.02 -48.07
N ALA A 616 11.49 2.83 -47.02
CA ALA A 616 11.01 2.47 -45.68
C ALA A 616 9.58 1.88 -45.72
N SER A 617 9.45 0.66 -45.19
CA SER A 617 8.23 -0.15 -45.24
C SER A 617 8.28 -1.23 -44.15
N PRO A 618 7.18 -1.95 -43.89
CA PRO A 618 7.15 -3.08 -42.94
C PRO A 618 8.18 -4.17 -43.27
N ASP A 619 8.53 -4.36 -44.56
CA ASP A 619 9.58 -5.26 -45.02
C ASP A 619 10.97 -4.97 -44.39
N GLY A 620 11.18 -3.76 -43.85
CA GLY A 620 12.41 -3.41 -43.11
C GLY A 620 12.62 -4.27 -41.86
N TRP A 621 11.54 -4.69 -41.19
CA TRP A 621 11.57 -5.64 -40.08
C TRP A 621 12.05 -7.02 -40.55
N ASP A 622 11.42 -7.54 -41.60
CA ASP A 622 11.73 -8.84 -42.21
C ASP A 622 13.17 -8.89 -42.77
N VAL A 623 13.71 -7.76 -43.24
CA VAL A 623 15.13 -7.66 -43.66
C VAL A 623 16.08 -7.80 -42.48
N LEU A 624 15.81 -7.16 -41.34
CA LEU A 624 16.68 -7.19 -40.16
C LEU A 624 16.53 -8.51 -39.38
N HIS A 625 15.31 -8.85 -38.98
CA HIS A 625 15.03 -9.93 -38.03
C HIS A 625 14.61 -11.27 -38.71
N GLY A 626 14.07 -11.21 -39.93
CA GLY A 626 13.59 -12.35 -40.69
C GLY A 626 12.06 -12.47 -40.74
N ASN A 627 11.54 -13.08 -41.81
CA ASN A 627 10.10 -13.12 -42.09
C ASN A 627 9.26 -13.72 -40.97
N GLY A 628 8.26 -12.96 -40.51
CA GLY A 628 7.35 -13.39 -39.45
C GLY A 628 7.97 -13.45 -38.06
N TYR A 629 9.13 -12.83 -37.85
CA TYR A 629 9.72 -12.67 -36.51
C TYR A 629 8.82 -11.84 -35.60
N VAL A 630 8.71 -12.28 -34.34
CA VAL A 630 8.04 -11.59 -33.24
C VAL A 630 8.95 -11.70 -32.01
N PRO A 631 9.19 -10.62 -31.24
CA PRO A 631 9.97 -10.72 -30.01
C PRO A 631 9.23 -11.56 -28.96
N SER A 632 9.97 -12.38 -28.22
CA SER A 632 9.43 -13.05 -27.02
C SER A 632 9.35 -12.12 -25.81
N ASP A 633 10.07 -11.00 -25.86
CA ASP A 633 10.12 -9.93 -24.86
C ASP A 633 10.26 -8.61 -25.63
N TRP A 634 9.24 -7.75 -25.52
CA TRP A 634 9.21 -6.44 -26.17
C TRP A 634 10.07 -5.39 -25.45
N ALA A 635 10.23 -5.47 -24.13
CA ALA A 635 11.07 -4.53 -23.38
C ALA A 635 12.55 -4.73 -23.74
N SER A 636 13.03 -5.98 -23.81
CA SER A 636 14.38 -6.28 -24.31
C SER A 636 14.59 -5.87 -25.77
N ALA A 637 13.57 -6.02 -26.63
CA ALA A 637 13.66 -5.59 -28.02
C ALA A 637 13.76 -4.06 -28.16
N LEU A 638 12.94 -3.31 -27.41
CA LEU A 638 12.94 -1.86 -27.40
C LEU A 638 14.24 -1.28 -26.83
N ALA A 639 14.78 -1.86 -25.74
CA ALA A 639 16.10 -1.51 -25.21
C ALA A 639 17.24 -1.83 -26.18
N GLY A 640 17.13 -2.92 -26.95
CA GLY A 640 18.04 -3.22 -28.06
C GLY A 640 18.03 -2.13 -29.13
N THR A 641 16.84 -1.68 -29.53
CA THR A 641 16.64 -0.59 -30.50
C THR A 641 17.21 0.74 -30.01
N GLU A 642 16.96 1.14 -28.75
CA GLU A 642 17.52 2.35 -28.14
C GLU A 642 19.04 2.43 -28.30
N SER A 643 19.74 1.30 -28.09
CA SER A 643 21.22 1.24 -28.18
C SER A 643 21.80 1.54 -29.57
N LEU A 644 20.97 1.51 -30.62
CA LEU A 644 21.35 1.82 -32.02
C LEU A 644 20.56 3.00 -32.62
N LEU A 645 19.59 3.56 -31.89
CA LEU A 645 18.63 4.56 -32.35
C LEU A 645 19.31 5.82 -32.91
N ASP A 646 20.01 6.57 -32.06
CA ASP A 646 20.72 7.81 -32.42
C ASP A 646 21.63 7.63 -33.64
N LYS A 647 22.38 6.51 -33.66
CA LYS A 647 23.30 6.18 -34.74
C LYS A 647 22.56 5.94 -36.05
N THR A 648 21.49 5.14 -36.02
CA THR A 648 20.69 4.86 -37.22
C THR A 648 20.00 6.12 -37.73
N ILE A 649 19.46 6.97 -36.85
CA ILE A 649 18.87 8.25 -37.26
C ILE A 649 19.94 9.13 -37.92
N ALA A 650 21.07 9.37 -37.24
CA ALA A 650 22.12 10.28 -37.71
C ALA A 650 22.84 9.81 -39.00
N GLU A 651 23.00 8.50 -39.20
CA GLU A 651 23.72 7.95 -40.37
C GLU A 651 22.81 7.53 -41.53
N LYS A 652 21.54 7.18 -41.28
CA LYS A 652 20.71 6.42 -42.24
C LYS A 652 19.27 6.93 -42.45
N ALA A 653 18.69 7.69 -41.52
CA ALA A 653 17.32 8.20 -41.70
C ALA A 653 17.25 9.25 -42.83
N THR A 654 16.12 9.29 -43.52
CA THR A 654 15.83 10.28 -44.57
C THR A 654 14.35 10.66 -44.55
N PRO A 655 13.97 11.86 -45.01
CA PRO A 655 12.56 12.23 -45.18
C PRO A 655 11.83 11.21 -46.09
N TYR A 656 10.69 10.72 -45.63
CA TYR A 656 9.88 9.72 -46.29
C TYR A 656 8.93 10.36 -47.30
N VAL A 657 9.02 9.97 -48.58
CA VAL A 657 8.07 10.37 -49.61
C VAL A 657 7.70 9.15 -50.46
N ARG A 658 6.42 8.76 -50.44
CA ARG A 658 5.94 7.57 -51.16
C ARG A 658 6.03 7.79 -52.68
N GLY A 659 6.85 6.97 -53.34
CA GLY A 659 7.01 6.97 -54.80
C GLY A 659 8.10 7.90 -55.35
N GLU A 660 8.96 8.44 -54.49
CA GLU A 660 10.17 9.17 -54.88
C GLU A 660 11.26 8.23 -55.44
N ASP A 661 12.16 8.75 -56.28
CA ASP A 661 13.40 8.06 -56.66
C ASP A 661 14.42 8.12 -55.51
N ILE A 662 14.43 7.06 -54.69
CA ILE A 662 15.34 6.91 -53.55
C ILE A 662 16.75 6.42 -53.94
N SER A 663 17.08 6.26 -55.24
CA SER A 663 18.36 5.65 -55.66
C SER A 663 19.62 6.42 -55.22
N GLN A 664 19.47 7.68 -54.80
CA GLN A 664 20.54 8.54 -54.27
C GLN A 664 20.40 8.83 -52.76
N LYS A 665 19.39 8.28 -52.06
CA LYS A 665 19.18 8.47 -50.62
C LYS A 665 20.05 7.53 -49.78
N SER A 666 20.29 7.91 -48.53
CA SER A 666 20.93 7.03 -47.54
C SER A 666 20.09 5.76 -47.33
N PHE A 667 20.76 4.63 -47.21
CA PHE A 667 20.16 3.33 -46.90
C PHE A 667 21.12 2.43 -46.13
N VAL A 668 20.58 1.43 -45.46
CA VAL A 668 21.33 0.33 -44.83
C VAL A 668 21.50 -0.77 -45.87
N ALA A 669 22.73 -1.06 -46.29
CA ALA A 669 22.99 -2.16 -47.22
C ALA A 669 22.84 -3.52 -46.52
N TYR A 670 22.43 -4.57 -47.24
CA TYR A 670 22.03 -5.84 -46.62
C TYR A 670 23.17 -6.49 -45.79
N GLY A 671 24.41 -6.32 -46.23
CA GLY A 671 25.61 -6.83 -45.54
C GLY A 671 26.11 -6.00 -44.35
N GLU A 672 25.46 -4.87 -44.01
CA GLU A 672 25.74 -4.07 -42.81
C GLU A 672 24.51 -3.98 -41.88
N LYS A 673 23.42 -4.72 -42.18
CA LYS A 673 22.13 -4.56 -41.49
C LYS A 673 22.21 -4.71 -39.96
N ASP A 674 23.05 -5.63 -39.49
CA ASP A 674 23.22 -5.95 -38.06
C ASP A 674 24.01 -4.87 -37.28
N LEU A 675 24.32 -3.73 -37.90
CA LEU A 675 25.00 -2.58 -37.30
C LEU A 675 24.05 -1.39 -37.06
N TYR A 676 22.74 -1.57 -37.32
CA TYR A 676 21.69 -0.56 -37.25
C TYR A 676 20.37 -1.22 -36.81
N THR A 677 19.42 -0.44 -36.31
CA THR A 677 18.02 -0.86 -36.13
C THR A 677 17.17 -0.56 -37.37
N SER A 678 15.99 -1.18 -37.54
CA SER A 678 15.14 -0.98 -38.74
C SER A 678 14.21 0.23 -38.65
N THR A 679 13.61 0.61 -39.78
CA THR A 679 12.60 1.68 -39.83
C THR A 679 11.31 1.34 -39.06
N VAL A 680 11.04 0.05 -38.88
CA VAL A 680 9.92 -0.45 -38.07
C VAL A 680 10.27 -0.34 -36.59
N ASP A 681 11.45 -0.83 -36.20
CA ASP A 681 11.92 -0.76 -34.82
C ASP A 681 11.88 0.68 -34.25
N ILE A 682 12.33 1.67 -35.03
CA ILE A 682 12.29 3.10 -34.63
C ILE A 682 10.85 3.60 -34.48
N ALA A 683 9.97 3.29 -35.44
CA ALA A 683 8.58 3.72 -35.40
C ALA A 683 7.81 3.08 -34.22
N LEU A 684 8.08 1.81 -33.91
CA LEU A 684 7.55 1.13 -32.73
C LEU A 684 8.09 1.76 -31.43
N TYR A 685 9.39 2.09 -31.36
CA TYR A 685 9.99 2.74 -30.19
C TYR A 685 9.40 4.14 -29.92
N ALA A 686 9.30 4.99 -30.94
CA ALA A 686 8.67 6.31 -30.81
C ALA A 686 7.18 6.19 -30.41
N SER A 687 6.46 5.26 -31.01
CA SER A 687 5.04 5.02 -30.67
C SER A 687 4.85 4.47 -29.25
N HIS A 688 5.78 3.64 -28.77
CA HIS A 688 5.80 3.15 -27.40
C HIS A 688 6.05 4.29 -26.39
N GLN A 689 7.03 5.16 -26.65
CA GLN A 689 7.29 6.32 -25.79
C GLN A 689 6.09 7.29 -25.73
N ALA A 690 5.46 7.56 -26.87
CA ALA A 690 4.22 8.35 -26.92
C ALA A 690 3.08 7.69 -26.13
N TYR A 691 2.85 6.38 -26.33
CA TYR A 691 1.79 5.64 -25.64
C TYR A 691 2.01 5.59 -24.11
N GLN A 692 3.23 5.32 -23.65
CA GLN A 692 3.58 5.34 -22.22
C GLN A 692 3.36 6.73 -21.60
N ARG A 693 3.75 7.80 -22.30
CA ARG A 693 3.56 9.17 -21.84
C ARG A 693 2.08 9.50 -21.67
N ILE A 694 1.24 9.11 -22.63
CA ILE A 694 -0.21 9.28 -22.58
C ILE A 694 -0.83 8.47 -21.43
N ALA A 695 -0.50 7.17 -21.32
CA ALA A 695 -1.01 6.30 -20.26
C ALA A 695 -0.58 6.75 -18.85
N SER A 696 0.56 7.44 -18.72
CA SER A 696 1.00 8.05 -17.44
C SER A 696 0.24 9.34 -17.06
N LYS A 697 -0.49 9.95 -18.00
CA LYS A 697 -1.34 11.13 -17.79
C LYS A 697 -2.82 10.79 -17.67
N TYR A 698 -3.28 9.83 -18.47
CA TYR A 698 -4.69 9.53 -18.70
C TYR A 698 -4.95 8.05 -18.42
N PRO A 699 -5.66 7.71 -17.32
CA PRO A 699 -5.85 6.32 -16.89
C PRO A 699 -6.55 5.47 -17.96
N HIS A 700 -7.52 6.06 -18.65
CA HIS A 700 -8.32 5.41 -19.69
C HIS A 700 -7.64 5.47 -21.08
N THR A 701 -6.42 4.92 -21.17
CA THR A 701 -5.64 4.84 -22.42
C THR A 701 -5.58 3.39 -22.92
N TYR A 702 -6.12 3.14 -24.12
CA TYR A 702 -6.31 1.79 -24.66
C TYR A 702 -5.69 1.60 -26.05
N ALA A 703 -5.24 0.37 -26.34
CA ALA A 703 -4.74 -0.06 -27.64
C ALA A 703 -5.62 -1.20 -28.20
N VAL A 704 -6.60 -0.84 -29.01
CA VAL A 704 -7.47 -1.78 -29.73
C VAL A 704 -6.72 -2.33 -30.95
N THR A 705 -6.48 -3.64 -30.98
CA THR A 705 -5.78 -4.32 -32.09
C THR A 705 -6.76 -4.59 -33.24
N ALA A 706 -6.71 -3.81 -34.33
CA ALA A 706 -7.65 -3.94 -35.45
C ALA A 706 -7.06 -3.50 -36.81
N GLY A 707 -7.34 -4.25 -37.89
CA GLY A 707 -6.83 -3.94 -39.23
C GLY A 707 -7.29 -4.92 -40.31
N VAL A 708 -6.38 -5.31 -41.22
CA VAL A 708 -6.61 -6.34 -42.25
C VAL A 708 -5.95 -7.67 -41.83
N GLU A 709 -6.75 -8.70 -41.57
CA GLU A 709 -6.29 -10.03 -41.12
C GLU A 709 -5.10 -10.58 -41.94
N SER A 710 -5.15 -10.44 -43.27
CA SER A 710 -4.12 -10.95 -44.18
C SER A 710 -2.81 -10.14 -44.17
N GLU A 711 -2.83 -8.90 -43.71
CA GLU A 711 -1.62 -8.07 -43.58
C GLU A 711 -1.00 -8.29 -42.18
N MET A 712 -1.84 -8.37 -41.15
CA MET A 712 -1.47 -8.80 -39.79
C MET A 712 -0.86 -10.22 -39.76
N ALA A 713 -1.34 -11.13 -40.61
CA ALA A 713 -0.79 -12.48 -40.76
C ALA A 713 0.54 -12.54 -41.53
N VAL A 714 0.93 -11.46 -42.24
CA VAL A 714 2.26 -11.32 -42.88
C VAL A 714 3.23 -10.65 -41.92
N TYR A 715 2.78 -9.66 -41.16
CA TYR A 715 3.57 -8.86 -40.23
C TYR A 715 3.10 -9.06 -38.76
N PRO A 716 3.29 -10.27 -38.18
CA PRO A 716 2.76 -10.61 -36.85
C PRO A 716 3.38 -9.81 -35.70
N PHE A 717 4.46 -9.05 -35.94
CA PHE A 717 5.00 -8.10 -34.98
C PHE A 717 3.98 -7.01 -34.63
N GLY A 718 3.16 -6.57 -35.58
CA GLY A 718 2.16 -5.51 -35.39
C GLY A 718 1.13 -5.85 -34.32
N PRO A 719 0.30 -6.91 -34.48
CA PRO A 719 -0.66 -7.32 -33.47
C PRO A 719 0.00 -7.76 -32.16
N SER A 720 1.26 -8.25 -32.18
CA SER A 720 2.00 -8.52 -30.96
C SER A 720 2.41 -7.24 -30.21
N PHE A 721 2.81 -6.18 -30.93
CA PHE A 721 3.12 -4.88 -30.35
C PHE A 721 1.86 -4.18 -29.83
N MET A 722 0.75 -4.23 -30.57
CA MET A 722 -0.53 -3.72 -30.08
C MET A 722 -1.00 -4.46 -28.83
N LYS A 723 -0.86 -5.79 -28.78
CA LYS A 723 -1.09 -6.55 -27.55
C LYS A 723 -0.13 -6.13 -26.44
N TYR A 724 1.14 -5.84 -26.72
CA TYR A 724 2.08 -5.33 -25.72
C TYR A 724 1.71 -3.93 -25.17
N LEU A 725 1.31 -2.98 -26.03
CA LEU A 725 0.80 -1.66 -25.59
C LEU A 725 -0.48 -1.80 -24.75
N ALA A 726 -1.36 -2.73 -25.12
CA ALA A 726 -2.55 -3.09 -24.36
C ALA A 726 -2.26 -3.82 -23.04
N LYS A 727 -1.00 -3.94 -22.60
CA LYS A 727 -0.59 -4.73 -21.42
C LYS A 727 -1.06 -6.20 -21.51
N GLY A 728 -1.28 -6.64 -22.74
CA GLY A 728 -1.90 -7.87 -23.19
C GLY A 728 -3.36 -8.11 -22.86
N ALA A 729 -4.08 -7.10 -22.37
CA ALA A 729 -5.52 -7.18 -22.11
C ALA A 729 -6.35 -7.39 -23.38
N GLU A 730 -7.49 -8.08 -23.29
CA GLU A 730 -8.47 -8.20 -24.39
C GLU A 730 -9.37 -6.95 -24.50
N VAL A 731 -8.73 -5.83 -24.82
CA VAL A 731 -9.38 -4.52 -25.06
C VAL A 731 -10.42 -4.64 -26.18
N SER A 732 -11.67 -4.26 -25.87
CA SER A 732 -12.78 -4.26 -26.83
C SER A 732 -13.61 -2.97 -26.75
N PHE A 733 -14.22 -2.56 -27.88
CA PHE A 733 -15.08 -1.36 -27.91
C PHE A 733 -16.26 -1.44 -26.95
N ASP A 734 -16.87 -2.61 -26.75
CA ASP A 734 -17.98 -2.77 -25.81
C ASP A 734 -17.53 -2.68 -24.34
N GLY A 735 -16.30 -3.09 -24.04
CA GLY A 735 -15.69 -2.89 -22.72
C GLY A 735 -15.44 -1.41 -22.42
N ILE A 736 -14.74 -0.70 -23.30
CA ILE A 736 -14.46 0.75 -23.15
C ILE A 736 -15.78 1.54 -23.10
N LEU A 737 -16.78 1.15 -23.90
CA LEU A 737 -18.11 1.76 -23.89
C LEU A 737 -18.83 1.56 -22.55
N ASN A 738 -18.74 0.38 -21.93
CA ASN A 738 -19.28 0.13 -20.61
C ASN A 738 -18.59 1.00 -19.54
N GLU A 739 -17.25 1.10 -19.58
CA GLU A 739 -16.46 1.90 -18.65
C GLU A 739 -16.73 3.42 -18.77
N ILE A 740 -16.97 3.92 -19.99
CA ILE A 740 -17.42 5.31 -20.21
C ILE A 740 -18.82 5.53 -19.60
N ILE A 741 -19.73 4.56 -19.72
CA ILE A 741 -21.14 4.72 -19.31
C ILE A 741 -21.35 4.53 -17.81
N TYR A 742 -20.77 3.48 -17.23
CA TYR A 742 -21.10 3.01 -15.88
C TYR A 742 -19.99 3.33 -14.88
N LEU A 743 -20.42 3.78 -13.70
CA LEU A 743 -19.56 4.02 -12.55
C LEU A 743 -19.39 2.74 -11.72
N VAL A 744 -20.52 2.07 -11.45
CA VAL A 744 -20.63 0.77 -10.76
C VAL A 744 -21.89 0.03 -11.23
N ASP A 745 -21.85 -1.29 -11.29
CA ASP A 745 -22.98 -2.15 -11.68
C ASP A 745 -23.82 -2.61 -10.45
N ALA A 746 -24.96 -3.23 -10.73
CA ALA A 746 -25.85 -3.85 -9.76
C ALA A 746 -25.15 -4.99 -8.98
N GLY A 747 -25.38 -5.02 -7.67
CA GLY A 747 -24.65 -5.85 -6.71
C GLY A 747 -23.71 -5.05 -5.82
N SER A 748 -23.34 -3.84 -6.24
CA SER A 748 -22.62 -2.88 -5.41
C SER A 748 -23.40 -2.49 -4.15
N TYR A 749 -22.71 -2.10 -3.08
CA TYR A 749 -23.36 -1.57 -1.87
C TYR A 749 -22.45 -0.61 -1.09
N VAL A 750 -23.06 0.19 -0.22
CA VAL A 750 -22.34 1.02 0.77
C VAL A 750 -22.69 0.55 2.18
N GLU A 751 -21.70 0.27 3.02
CA GLU A 751 -21.89 0.12 4.46
C GLU A 751 -21.54 1.45 5.16
N ASP A 752 -22.41 1.95 6.02
CA ASP A 752 -22.26 3.22 6.73
C ASP A 752 -22.51 3.03 8.23
N THR A 753 -21.44 3.16 9.03
CA THR A 753 -21.44 2.98 10.49
C THR A 753 -21.61 4.33 11.19
N ILE A 754 -22.64 4.48 12.00
CA ILE A 754 -23.09 5.77 12.55
C ILE A 754 -22.07 6.33 13.57
N GLY A 755 -22.08 7.65 13.76
CA GLY A 755 -21.05 8.36 14.51
C GLY A 755 -21.14 8.21 16.03
N TYR A 756 -20.17 7.53 16.64
CA TYR A 756 -20.03 7.40 18.08
C TYR A 756 -18.60 7.65 18.55
N ALA A 757 -18.44 8.30 19.70
CA ALA A 757 -17.17 8.43 20.41
C ALA A 757 -17.38 8.24 21.94
N PRO A 758 -16.75 7.22 22.57
CA PRO A 758 -16.95 6.89 23.98
C PRO A 758 -16.83 8.08 24.93
N GLY A 759 -17.96 8.48 25.52
CA GLY A 759 -18.03 9.56 26.51
C GLY A 759 -18.02 10.99 25.93
N ASP A 760 -18.00 11.18 24.60
CA ASP A 760 -18.04 12.50 23.97
C ASP A 760 -19.32 12.79 23.19
N TYR A 761 -19.74 11.89 22.30
CA TYR A 761 -20.98 12.00 21.51
C TYR A 761 -21.51 10.65 21.00
N ASN A 762 -22.81 10.58 20.70
CA ASN A 762 -23.48 9.45 20.04
C ASN A 762 -24.54 9.95 19.06
N PHE A 763 -24.54 9.41 17.84
CA PHE A 763 -25.58 9.62 16.85
C PHE A 763 -26.41 8.35 16.66
N ASP A 764 -27.74 8.50 16.67
CA ASP A 764 -28.69 7.44 16.32
C ASP A 764 -29.25 7.70 14.91
N PHE A 765 -29.46 6.66 14.11
CA PHE A 765 -30.10 6.70 12.79
C PHE A 765 -31.63 6.77 12.90
N ILE A 766 -32.25 7.73 12.21
CA ILE A 766 -33.71 7.85 12.21
C ILE A 766 -34.32 6.85 11.22
N SER A 767 -34.53 5.61 11.69
CA SER A 767 -35.18 4.51 10.97
C SER A 767 -36.68 4.76 10.74
N GLN A 768 -37.00 5.69 9.83
CA GLN A 768 -38.35 6.02 9.37
C GLN A 768 -38.32 6.39 7.89
N ALA A 769 -39.28 5.90 7.08
CA ALA A 769 -39.30 6.22 5.65
C ALA A 769 -39.36 7.73 5.35
N SER A 770 -39.98 8.53 6.22
CA SER A 770 -40.04 10.00 6.10
C SER A 770 -38.72 10.73 6.38
N ALA A 771 -37.72 10.05 6.95
CA ALA A 771 -36.38 10.60 7.23
C ALA A 771 -35.36 10.31 6.10
N MET A 772 -35.79 9.63 5.03
CA MET A 772 -34.95 9.18 3.92
C MET A 772 -35.50 9.60 2.55
N THR A 773 -34.63 9.85 1.58
CA THR A 773 -34.97 10.13 0.18
C THR A 773 -33.80 9.77 -0.73
N LEU A 774 -34.09 9.09 -1.85
CA LEU A 774 -33.11 8.84 -2.91
C LEU A 774 -33.35 9.81 -4.08
N ARG A 775 -32.27 10.29 -4.70
CA ARG A 775 -32.29 10.99 -5.99
C ARG A 775 -31.54 10.16 -7.04
N VAL A 776 -32.01 10.16 -8.29
CA VAL A 776 -31.32 9.57 -9.45
C VAL A 776 -31.34 10.62 -10.56
N GLY A 777 -30.19 11.23 -10.86
CA GLY A 777 -30.10 12.35 -11.80
C GLY A 777 -30.96 13.53 -11.36
N ASN A 778 -32.14 13.71 -11.97
CA ASN A 778 -33.11 14.74 -11.61
C ASN A 778 -34.40 14.21 -10.97
N ASP A 779 -34.61 12.90 -10.94
CA ASP A 779 -35.78 12.27 -10.33
C ASP A 779 -35.56 11.98 -8.84
N SER A 780 -36.63 12.10 -8.04
CA SER A 780 -36.60 11.94 -6.59
C SER A 780 -37.60 10.87 -6.14
N TYR A 781 -37.15 9.95 -5.29
CA TYR A 781 -37.91 8.82 -4.78
C TYR A 781 -37.94 8.84 -3.26
N ALA A 782 -39.15 8.90 -2.67
CA ALA A 782 -39.33 8.68 -1.25
C ALA A 782 -39.09 7.19 -0.90
N ALA A 783 -38.60 6.94 0.32
CA ALA A 783 -38.49 5.58 0.84
C ALA A 783 -39.87 4.94 1.01
N GLN A 784 -39.93 3.61 0.83
CA GLN A 784 -41.08 2.77 1.14
C GLN A 784 -40.65 1.68 2.12
N GLU A 785 -41.38 1.49 3.21
CA GLU A 785 -41.14 0.38 4.14
C GLU A 785 -41.47 -0.96 3.46
N ILE A 786 -40.47 -1.83 3.34
CA ILE A 786 -40.57 -3.15 2.67
C ILE A 786 -40.35 -4.32 3.64
N GLY A 787 -39.81 -4.05 4.83
CA GLY A 787 -39.57 -5.02 5.89
C GLY A 787 -39.21 -4.32 7.22
N GLU A 788 -38.99 -5.10 8.27
CA GLU A 788 -38.48 -4.57 9.55
C GLU A 788 -37.06 -4.01 9.33
N ASN A 789 -36.88 -2.71 9.60
CA ASN A 789 -35.65 -1.96 9.29
C ASN A 789 -35.22 -1.98 7.81
N GLN A 790 -36.14 -2.21 6.87
CA GLN A 790 -35.84 -2.26 5.43
C GLN A 790 -36.68 -1.29 4.61
N PHE A 791 -36.00 -0.49 3.78
CA PHE A 791 -36.58 0.61 3.00
C PHE A 791 -36.20 0.49 1.52
N GLY A 792 -37.19 0.49 0.61
CA GLY A 792 -36.99 0.42 -0.83
C GLY A 792 -37.20 1.77 -1.53
N PHE A 793 -36.43 2.02 -2.60
CA PHE A 793 -36.52 3.20 -3.47
C PHE A 793 -36.56 2.79 -4.94
N LYS A 794 -37.22 3.61 -5.79
CA LYS A 794 -37.42 3.35 -7.23
C LYS A 794 -37.91 1.91 -7.52
N PRO A 795 -39.20 1.61 -7.25
CA PRO A 795 -39.75 0.27 -7.46
C PRO A 795 -39.72 -0.15 -8.93
N LEU A 796 -39.38 -1.42 -9.16
CA LEU A 796 -39.21 -2.02 -10.48
C LEU A 796 -40.46 -2.82 -10.91
N SER A 797 -40.56 -3.16 -12.19
CA SER A 797 -41.75 -3.77 -12.80
C SER A 797 -42.07 -5.20 -12.33
N ASP A 798 -41.12 -5.87 -11.69
CA ASP A 798 -41.26 -7.19 -11.06
C ASP A 798 -41.73 -7.12 -9.60
N GLY A 799 -41.80 -5.91 -9.01
CA GLY A 799 -42.11 -5.68 -7.60
C GLY A 799 -40.87 -5.60 -6.68
N SER A 800 -39.66 -5.67 -7.24
CA SER A 800 -38.42 -5.36 -6.52
C SER A 800 -38.15 -3.85 -6.49
N TYR A 801 -36.97 -3.46 -6.02
CA TYR A 801 -36.54 -2.06 -5.87
C TYR A 801 -35.11 -1.91 -6.35
N ALA A 802 -34.85 -0.89 -7.16
CA ALA A 802 -33.51 -0.62 -7.69
C ALA A 802 -32.49 -0.26 -6.59
N TYR A 803 -32.96 0.32 -5.47
CA TYR A 803 -32.10 0.63 -4.33
C TYR A 803 -32.82 0.27 -3.04
N LYS A 804 -32.07 -0.24 -2.05
CA LYS A 804 -32.60 -0.64 -0.74
C LYS A 804 -31.68 -0.17 0.37
N VAL A 805 -32.24 0.14 1.53
CA VAL A 805 -31.49 0.38 2.77
C VAL A 805 -31.95 -0.64 3.80
N THR A 806 -31.01 -1.44 4.32
CA THR A 806 -31.21 -2.34 5.45
C THR A 806 -30.46 -1.78 6.66
N TYR A 807 -31.20 -1.34 7.68
CA TYR A 807 -30.65 -0.78 8.91
C TYR A 807 -30.41 -1.85 9.98
N ILE A 808 -29.27 -1.76 10.67
CA ILE A 808 -28.75 -2.72 11.64
C ILE A 808 -28.44 -1.94 12.94
N PRO A 809 -29.33 -1.98 13.96
CA PRO A 809 -29.18 -1.17 15.17
C PRO A 809 -27.92 -1.44 16.02
N GLY A 810 -27.29 -2.61 15.86
CA GLY A 810 -26.12 -2.99 16.65
C GLY A 810 -26.36 -2.88 18.16
N ASN A 811 -25.50 -2.10 18.83
CA ASN A 811 -25.58 -1.69 20.23
C ASN A 811 -26.13 -0.26 20.44
N LEU A 812 -26.50 0.46 19.37
CA LEU A 812 -26.74 1.93 19.37
C LEU A 812 -25.52 2.76 19.83
N GLU A 813 -24.32 2.23 19.55
CA GLU A 813 -23.01 2.86 19.75
C GLU A 813 -22.11 2.48 18.54
N ASP A 814 -20.90 1.97 18.76
CA ASP A 814 -19.88 1.67 17.74
C ASP A 814 -20.22 0.56 16.71
N THR A 815 -21.37 -0.10 16.82
CA THR A 815 -21.84 -1.12 15.84
C THR A 815 -23.16 -0.79 15.15
N GLU A 816 -23.73 0.40 15.38
CA GLU A 816 -24.91 0.86 14.65
C GLU A 816 -24.55 1.23 13.21
N ARG A 817 -25.27 0.67 12.23
CA ARG A 817 -24.97 0.88 10.79
C ARG A 817 -26.17 0.64 9.88
N PHE A 818 -26.05 1.02 8.61
CA PHE A 818 -26.92 0.49 7.54
C PHE A 818 -26.11 0.03 6.33
N ILE A 819 -26.74 -0.83 5.53
CA ILE A 819 -26.26 -1.24 4.21
C ILE A 819 -27.20 -0.62 3.16
N TRP A 820 -26.65 0.15 2.22
CA TRP A 820 -27.35 0.66 1.04
C TRP A 820 -27.00 -0.19 -0.18
N GLU A 821 -27.94 -1.04 -0.61
CA GLU A 821 -27.81 -1.93 -1.77
C GLU A 821 -28.13 -1.20 -3.09
N ILE A 822 -27.27 -1.35 -4.10
CA ILE A 822 -27.43 -0.86 -5.47
C ILE A 822 -27.80 -2.07 -6.35
N ASN A 823 -29.05 -2.13 -6.81
CA ASN A 823 -29.62 -3.24 -7.60
C ASN A 823 -29.87 -2.84 -9.07
N GLU A 824 -29.43 -1.65 -9.47
CA GLU A 824 -29.47 -1.08 -10.81
C GLU A 824 -28.18 -0.27 -11.00
N ALA A 825 -27.50 -0.40 -12.15
CA ALA A 825 -26.22 0.24 -12.39
C ALA A 825 -26.27 1.77 -12.25
N VAL A 826 -25.22 2.34 -11.66
CA VAL A 826 -24.98 3.79 -11.57
C VAL A 826 -24.16 4.22 -12.77
N THR A 827 -24.50 5.36 -13.39
CA THR A 827 -23.79 5.87 -14.58
C THR A 827 -22.88 7.04 -14.24
N ASN A 828 -21.81 7.22 -15.03
CA ASN A 828 -20.93 8.40 -15.00
C ASN A 828 -21.61 9.71 -15.42
N PHE A 829 -22.93 9.65 -15.66
CA PHE A 829 -23.77 10.65 -16.30
C PHE A 829 -25.01 11.06 -15.48
N ALA A 830 -25.36 10.31 -14.42
CA ALA A 830 -26.55 10.60 -13.61
C ALA A 830 -26.32 10.20 -12.14
N PRO A 831 -26.05 11.17 -11.24
CA PRO A 831 -25.72 10.85 -9.85
C PRO A 831 -26.89 10.25 -9.09
N VAL A 832 -26.60 9.16 -8.40
CA VAL A 832 -27.49 8.52 -7.45
C VAL A 832 -27.09 8.98 -6.05
N SER A 833 -28.01 9.58 -5.32
CA SER A 833 -27.75 10.13 -3.99
C SER A 833 -28.75 9.62 -2.96
N LEU A 834 -28.27 8.99 -1.89
CA LEU A 834 -29.08 8.62 -0.73
C LEU A 834 -28.94 9.69 0.34
N THR A 835 -30.05 10.34 0.69
CA THR A 835 -30.13 11.24 1.86
C THR A 835 -30.88 10.57 2.99
N TYR A 836 -30.30 10.56 4.18
CA TYR A 836 -30.88 10.03 5.42
C TYR A 836 -30.71 11.06 6.57
N THR A 837 -31.23 10.75 7.75
CA THR A 837 -31.16 11.66 8.92
C THR A 837 -30.61 10.94 10.15
N VAL A 838 -29.67 11.56 10.86
CA VAL A 838 -29.12 11.11 12.15
C VAL A 838 -29.40 12.13 13.25
N LYS A 839 -29.38 11.68 14.51
CA LYS A 839 -29.70 12.52 15.68
C LYS A 839 -28.67 12.36 16.80
N LEU A 840 -28.09 13.46 17.27
CA LEU A 840 -27.22 13.45 18.44
C LEU A 840 -28.06 13.19 19.70
N THR A 841 -27.88 12.05 20.36
CA THR A 841 -28.74 11.63 21.49
C THR A 841 -28.21 12.00 22.87
N ASN A 842 -26.95 12.42 22.98
CA ASN A 842 -26.31 12.88 24.22
C ASN A 842 -25.77 14.34 24.17
N PRO A 843 -26.53 15.34 23.67
CA PRO A 843 -26.06 16.71 23.59
C PRO A 843 -25.69 17.28 24.97
N LYS A 844 -24.52 17.94 25.03
CA LYS A 844 -23.95 18.54 26.24
C LYS A 844 -24.84 19.70 26.70
N THR A 845 -24.95 19.88 28.02
CA THR A 845 -25.90 20.85 28.63
C THR A 845 -25.24 22.12 29.18
N THR A 846 -23.91 22.20 29.16
CA THR A 846 -23.17 23.39 29.59
C THR A 846 -23.11 24.41 28.44
N PRO A 847 -23.35 25.71 28.68
CA PRO A 847 -23.23 26.76 27.67
C PRO A 847 -21.86 26.76 26.95
N GLY A 848 -21.88 26.87 25.63
CA GLY A 848 -20.69 26.74 24.78
C GLY A 848 -21.02 26.23 23.37
N THR A 849 -20.03 26.30 22.49
CA THR A 849 -20.07 25.70 21.14
C THR A 849 -19.32 24.37 21.16
N TYR A 850 -19.88 23.36 20.52
CA TYR A 850 -19.34 21.99 20.48
C TYR A 850 -19.25 21.49 19.05
N GLY A 851 -18.14 20.85 18.71
CA GLY A 851 -17.79 20.46 17.34
C GLY A 851 -17.39 21.65 16.46
N THR A 852 -16.77 21.34 15.32
CA THR A 852 -16.57 22.28 14.21
C THR A 852 -17.42 21.77 13.04
N TYR A 853 -17.99 22.67 12.24
CA TYR A 853 -18.78 22.25 11.08
C TYR A 853 -17.90 22.11 9.84
N ASP A 854 -17.85 20.89 9.31
CA ASP A 854 -17.24 20.53 8.03
C ASP A 854 -18.30 19.82 7.19
N THR A 855 -18.67 20.40 6.04
CA THR A 855 -19.85 19.95 5.27
C THR A 855 -19.61 18.61 4.59
N ASP A 856 -18.36 18.29 4.25
CA ASP A 856 -17.95 17.13 3.46
C ASP A 856 -16.79 16.33 4.10
N GLY A 857 -16.03 16.95 5.01
CA GLY A 857 -14.84 16.35 5.64
C GLY A 857 -13.52 16.82 5.02
N SER A 858 -13.55 17.71 4.01
CA SER A 858 -12.37 18.20 3.29
C SER A 858 -11.47 19.12 4.12
N ALA A 859 -11.99 19.72 5.20
CA ALA A 859 -11.20 20.53 6.12
C ALA A 859 -10.53 19.70 7.22
N GLY A 860 -10.75 18.37 7.24
CA GLY A 860 -10.07 17.43 8.14
C GLY A 860 -10.33 17.71 9.61
N HIS A 861 -11.52 18.21 9.95
CA HIS A 861 -11.85 18.64 11.31
C HIS A 861 -12.17 17.45 12.24
N ASP A 862 -11.62 17.49 13.46
CA ASP A 862 -11.96 16.57 14.55
C ASP A 862 -13.27 16.99 15.25
N GLY A 863 -14.05 16.01 15.71
CA GLY A 863 -15.17 16.23 16.62
C GLY A 863 -16.37 15.34 16.31
N LEU A 864 -17.54 15.98 16.18
CA LEU A 864 -18.84 15.32 16.01
C LEU A 864 -18.98 14.76 14.58
N TYR A 865 -18.27 13.66 14.26
CA TYR A 865 -18.46 12.96 13.00
C TYR A 865 -19.85 12.35 12.92
N THR A 866 -20.52 12.48 11.77
CA THR A 866 -21.84 11.85 11.56
C THR A 866 -21.76 10.32 11.38
N ASN A 867 -20.57 9.79 11.09
CA ASN A 867 -20.26 8.38 10.92
C ASN A 867 -18.87 8.02 11.46
N ILE A 868 -18.69 6.78 11.92
CA ILE A 868 -17.36 6.19 12.18
C ILE A 868 -16.66 5.91 10.84
N SER A 869 -17.39 5.36 9.88
CA SER A 869 -16.91 4.99 8.55
C SER A 869 -18.07 4.89 7.57
N ALA A 870 -17.83 5.16 6.29
CA ALA A 870 -18.71 4.78 5.20
C ALA A 870 -17.84 4.23 4.07
N ILE A 871 -18.19 3.05 3.55
CA ILE A 871 -17.35 2.25 2.65
C ILE A 871 -18.20 1.72 1.50
N LEU A 872 -17.83 2.07 0.27
CA LEU A 872 -18.36 1.49 -0.96
C LEU A 872 -17.67 0.14 -1.23
N PHE A 873 -18.49 -0.84 -1.62
CA PHE A 873 -18.09 -2.12 -2.16
C PHE A 873 -18.63 -2.16 -3.61
N PRO A 874 -17.80 -1.81 -4.61
CA PRO A 874 -18.25 -1.67 -5.99
C PRO A 874 -18.23 -3.03 -6.72
N VAL A 875 -19.01 -3.13 -7.79
CA VAL A 875 -19.06 -4.27 -8.72
C VAL A 875 -18.92 -3.73 -10.14
N ASP A 876 -18.04 -4.33 -10.95
CA ASP A 876 -17.77 -3.90 -12.33
C ASP A 876 -18.90 -4.32 -13.28
N THR A 877 -18.88 -3.86 -14.53
CA THR A 877 -19.89 -4.20 -15.55
C THR A 877 -19.81 -5.65 -16.06
N ASN A 878 -18.94 -6.47 -15.48
CA ASN A 878 -18.82 -7.91 -15.74
C ASN A 878 -19.34 -8.75 -14.55
N GLY A 879 -19.66 -8.10 -13.41
CA GLY A 879 -20.10 -8.74 -12.17
C GLY A 879 -18.98 -9.05 -11.15
N ASN A 880 -17.76 -8.54 -11.35
CA ASN A 880 -16.62 -8.73 -10.45
C ASN A 880 -16.62 -7.68 -9.32
N PRO A 881 -16.43 -8.07 -8.04
CA PRO A 881 -16.21 -7.12 -6.95
C PRO A 881 -14.89 -6.35 -7.12
N GLY A 882 -14.91 -5.03 -6.88
CA GLY A 882 -13.73 -4.17 -6.86
C GLY A 882 -13.18 -3.87 -5.45
N PRO A 883 -12.10 -3.07 -5.35
CA PRO A 883 -11.50 -2.68 -4.08
C PRO A 883 -12.45 -1.81 -3.24
N GLN A 884 -12.37 -1.96 -1.92
CA GLN A 884 -13.20 -1.21 -0.95
C GLN A 884 -12.81 0.26 -0.90
N GLN A 885 -13.81 1.15 -0.87
CA GLN A 885 -13.60 2.57 -1.16
C GLN A 885 -14.29 3.48 -0.14
N VAL A 886 -13.46 4.13 0.69
CA VAL A 886 -13.90 4.93 1.84
C VAL A 886 -14.42 6.30 1.40
N PHE A 887 -15.55 6.74 1.96
CA PHE A 887 -16.08 8.09 1.82
C PHE A 887 -15.49 9.05 2.86
N SER A 888 -15.44 10.34 2.53
CA SER A 888 -15.11 11.44 3.43
C SER A 888 -15.98 11.46 4.71
N LYS A 889 -15.47 12.07 5.79
CA LYS A 889 -16.11 12.08 7.11
C LYS A 889 -16.51 13.51 7.54
N PRO A 890 -17.72 13.99 7.21
CA PRO A 890 -18.17 15.32 7.61
C PRO A 890 -18.46 15.41 9.12
N THR A 891 -18.14 16.57 9.70
CA THR A 891 -18.36 16.89 11.12
C THR A 891 -19.41 17.99 11.30
N VAL A 892 -20.15 17.92 12.41
CA VAL A 892 -21.19 18.91 12.73
C VAL A 892 -20.86 19.69 14.00
N SER A 893 -21.64 20.75 14.25
CA SER A 893 -21.51 21.61 15.43
C SER A 893 -22.87 22.06 15.98
N TYR A 894 -22.91 22.36 17.28
CA TYR A 894 -24.06 23.00 17.93
C TYR A 894 -23.60 24.02 18.97
N THR A 895 -24.52 24.88 19.43
CA THR A 895 -24.22 25.87 20.48
C THR A 895 -25.31 25.93 21.53
N VAL A 896 -24.95 25.60 22.76
CA VAL A 896 -25.77 25.74 23.96
C VAL A 896 -25.65 27.18 24.46
N LYS A 897 -26.78 27.85 24.64
CA LYS A 897 -26.84 29.25 25.08
C LYS A 897 -27.00 29.34 26.59
N ASP A 898 -26.45 30.38 27.20
CA ASP A 898 -26.72 30.73 28.59
C ASP A 898 -28.22 30.89 28.83
N SER A 899 -28.75 30.18 29.83
CA SER A 899 -30.14 30.34 30.26
C SER A 899 -30.25 31.59 31.16
N PRO A 900 -31.11 32.57 30.85
CA PRO A 900 -31.24 33.78 31.67
C PRO A 900 -31.64 33.44 33.11
N ALA A 901 -30.85 33.91 34.07
CA ALA A 901 -31.13 33.70 35.48
C ALA A 901 -32.53 34.23 35.86
N ALA A 902 -33.35 33.38 36.47
CA ALA A 902 -34.67 33.78 36.95
C ALA A 902 -34.56 34.90 38.00
N PRO A 903 -35.41 35.93 37.95
CA PRO A 903 -35.34 37.04 38.89
C PRO A 903 -35.65 36.55 40.32
N THR A 904 -34.70 36.75 41.24
CA THR A 904 -34.87 36.43 42.65
C THR A 904 -35.73 37.48 43.34
N ASP A 905 -36.76 37.05 44.08
CA ASP A 905 -37.61 37.94 44.89
C ASP A 905 -36.80 38.73 45.94
N PRO A 906 -37.19 39.98 46.26
CA PRO A 906 -36.47 40.83 47.21
C PRO A 906 -36.70 40.40 48.67
N PRO A 907 -35.70 40.55 49.58
CA PRO A 907 -35.84 40.13 50.98
C PRO A 907 -36.80 41.02 51.79
N GLU A 908 -37.61 40.40 52.64
CA GLU A 908 -38.48 41.08 53.61
C GLU A 908 -37.68 41.62 54.82
N PRO A 909 -37.93 42.85 55.30
CA PRO A 909 -37.07 43.50 56.31
C PRO A 909 -37.43 43.13 57.76
N SER A 910 -36.41 43.17 58.64
CA SER A 910 -36.57 43.12 60.11
C SER A 910 -35.92 44.32 60.81
N PRO A 911 -36.34 44.68 62.05
CA PRO A 911 -36.32 46.07 62.50
C PRO A 911 -35.03 46.58 63.15
N SER A 912 -34.80 47.89 62.97
CA SER A 912 -33.86 48.76 63.71
C SER A 912 -34.33 49.01 65.17
N ALA A 913 -33.62 49.68 66.10
CA ALA A 913 -32.55 50.70 66.06
C ALA A 913 -31.82 50.70 67.47
N PRO A 914 -31.15 51.77 68.01
CA PRO A 914 -30.70 53.05 67.44
C PRO A 914 -29.27 53.53 67.85
N GLU A 915 -28.67 54.47 67.10
CA GLU A 915 -28.28 55.81 67.60
C GLU A 915 -27.99 56.78 66.43
N ASN A 916 -28.14 58.11 66.63
CA ASN A 916 -28.32 59.09 65.53
C ASN A 916 -28.23 60.57 66.02
N PRO A 917 -28.42 61.60 65.15
CA PRO A 917 -27.50 62.31 64.24
C PRO A 917 -27.09 63.70 64.86
N PRO A 918 -27.28 64.91 64.28
CA PRO A 918 -27.12 65.43 62.89
C PRO A 918 -26.29 66.74 62.74
N ALA A 919 -25.66 66.95 61.57
CA ALA A 919 -25.56 68.26 60.86
C ALA A 919 -24.74 68.12 59.55
N SER A 920 -24.98 68.81 58.41
CA SER A 920 -26.10 69.62 57.87
C SER A 920 -25.67 70.16 56.48
N ALA A 921 -26.47 70.33 55.41
CA ALA A 921 -27.89 70.05 55.12
C ALA A 921 -28.10 70.02 53.57
N ASP A 922 -29.35 69.88 53.11
CA ASP A 922 -29.83 69.87 51.70
C ASP A 922 -30.72 71.13 51.43
N PRO A 923 -31.06 71.57 50.19
CA PRO A 923 -32.19 70.97 49.43
C PRO A 923 -32.18 71.06 47.86
N ASP A 924 -32.33 69.92 47.17
CA ASP A 924 -33.49 69.42 46.34
C ASP A 924 -34.56 70.40 45.74
N PRO A 925 -35.41 70.08 44.69
CA PRO A 925 -35.49 69.01 43.65
C PRO A 925 -35.52 69.64 42.19
N PRO A 926 -36.51 69.49 41.22
CA PRO A 926 -37.43 68.40 40.76
C PRO A 926 -37.67 68.19 39.21
N LYS A 927 -37.89 66.92 38.76
CA LYS A 927 -38.83 66.43 37.69
C LYS A 927 -38.57 66.78 36.18
N THR A 928 -38.92 66.01 35.12
CA THR A 928 -39.58 64.68 34.81
C THR A 928 -39.24 64.29 33.33
N GLY A 929 -39.60 63.16 32.67
CA GLY A 929 -40.44 61.97 32.93
C GLY A 929 -40.63 61.05 31.66
N ASP A 930 -41.45 59.98 31.75
CA ASP A 930 -41.77 58.91 30.75
C ASP A 930 -42.75 59.31 29.60
N PRO A 931 -43.15 58.45 28.59
CA PRO A 931 -42.92 56.99 28.30
C PRO A 931 -42.44 56.69 26.83
N GLY A 932 -42.43 55.48 26.21
CA GLY A 932 -42.61 54.07 26.66
C GLY A 932 -43.58 53.16 25.82
N ASN A 933 -43.29 51.84 25.71
CA ASN A 933 -44.18 50.65 25.46
C ASN A 933 -44.42 50.03 24.03
N ILE A 934 -44.44 48.67 23.95
CA ILE A 934 -45.02 47.72 22.92
C ILE A 934 -44.42 47.73 21.48
N GLY A 935 -44.25 46.60 20.74
CA GLY A 935 -44.55 45.17 20.99
C GLY A 935 -44.21 44.21 19.82
N LEU A 936 -44.54 42.91 19.98
CA LEU A 936 -44.01 41.75 19.22
C LEU A 936 -44.93 41.23 18.07
N TRP A 937 -44.42 40.31 17.22
CA TRP A 937 -45.14 39.45 16.23
C TRP A 937 -45.64 40.12 14.91
N LEU A 938 -45.92 39.43 13.77
CA LEU A 938 -45.97 37.99 13.40
C LEU A 938 -45.80 37.76 11.86
N ALA A 939 -45.55 36.50 11.47
CA ALA A 939 -45.97 35.82 10.23
C ALA A 939 -45.35 36.08 8.82
N LEU A 940 -44.56 35.09 8.37
CA LEU A 940 -44.91 34.09 7.32
C LEU A 940 -45.39 34.48 5.89
N LEU A 941 -44.75 33.83 4.90
CA LEU A 941 -45.28 33.30 3.61
C LEU A 941 -45.92 34.23 2.56
N LEU A 942 -45.37 34.17 1.33
CA LEU A 942 -46.00 33.84 0.01
C LEU A 942 -45.02 34.32 -1.10
N VAL A 943 -44.46 33.50 -2.02
CA VAL A 943 -45.03 32.57 -3.03
C VAL A 943 -45.22 33.22 -4.43
N MET A 944 -44.39 32.74 -5.36
CA MET A 944 -44.60 32.57 -6.81
C MET A 944 -44.54 33.73 -7.82
N ALA A 945 -44.00 33.33 -8.99
CA ALA A 945 -44.37 33.70 -10.36
C ALA A 945 -43.96 35.06 -10.97
N GLY A 946 -43.06 34.97 -11.97
CA GLY A 946 -43.31 35.55 -13.30
C GLY A 946 -42.37 36.67 -13.74
N GLY A 947 -41.59 36.45 -14.81
CA GLY A 947 -40.70 37.49 -15.33
C GLY A 947 -39.74 37.12 -16.47
N ALA A 948 -40.09 36.17 -17.36
CA ALA A 948 -39.27 35.90 -18.55
C ALA A 948 -39.55 36.91 -19.67
N GLY A 949 -38.51 37.32 -20.42
CA GLY A 949 -38.60 38.20 -21.60
C GLY A 949 -37.65 39.41 -21.53
N THR A 950 -36.41 39.38 -22.02
CA THR A 950 -35.89 39.33 -23.43
C THR A 950 -35.86 40.70 -24.16
N ALA A 951 -35.06 40.78 -25.25
CA ALA A 951 -34.63 41.98 -26.00
C ALA A 951 -33.69 42.92 -25.21
N VAL A 952 -32.36 43.00 -25.43
CA VAL A 952 -31.48 42.88 -26.62
C VAL A 952 -31.59 44.04 -27.62
N PHE A 953 -30.67 45.03 -27.53
CA PHE A 953 -29.66 45.34 -28.57
C PHE A 953 -28.66 46.40 -28.02
N PHE A 954 -27.37 46.13 -27.77
CA PHE A 954 -26.21 45.86 -28.65
C PHE A 954 -25.58 47.08 -29.37
N LEU A 955 -24.24 47.03 -29.51
CA LEU A 955 -23.33 47.86 -30.35
C LEU A 955 -22.85 49.18 -29.70
N LYS A 956 -21.59 49.65 -29.91
CA LYS A 956 -20.57 49.20 -30.90
C LYS A 956 -19.11 49.56 -30.56
N LYS A 957 -18.20 48.58 -30.68
CA LYS A 957 -16.76 48.66 -31.08
C LYS A 957 -15.83 49.54 -30.19
N HIS A 958 -14.51 49.33 -30.14
CA HIS A 958 -13.57 48.63 -31.04
C HIS A 958 -13.01 47.35 -30.41
N LYS A 959 -12.86 46.24 -31.16
CA LYS A 959 -11.71 45.86 -32.03
C LYS A 959 -10.43 45.58 -31.20
N GLU A 960 -9.66 44.55 -31.50
CA GLU A 960 -9.68 43.68 -32.69
C GLU A 960 -9.77 42.20 -32.33
#